data_AF-A0A2M8BRP1-F1
#
_entry.id   AF-A0A2M8BRP1-F1
#
_cell.length_a   1.000
_cell.length_b   1.000
_cell.length_c   1.000
_cell.angle_alpha   90.00
_cell.angle_beta   90.00
_cell.angle_gamma   90.00
#
_symmetry.space_group_name_H-M   'P 1'
#
loop_
_entity.id
_entity.type
_entity.pdbx_description
1 polymer ?
#
loop_
_entity_poly.entity_id
_entity_poly.type
_entity_poly.pdbx_seq_one_letter_code
_entity_poly.pdbx_strand_id
1 'polypeptide(L)'
;MSTYPQLLSPLDLGFTTLPNRVIMGSMHVGLEEVKDGFKRMAAFYAERARGGVGLIVTGGIAPNDRGRPMPGGARLTTEAEAEKHKPVTAAVHQAGGKIAMQILHFGRYAYHEQLVAPSALKAPINPMTPHALTTDEVHQTIDDFVRCATLAQSAGYDGVEIMGSEGYLLNEFIAARTNQRDDEWGGSYANRIRFPVEIVRRTREKVGQNFIIIYRLSMLDLVEGGSTLDEVIQLAQAIEAAGATIINTGIGWHEARIPTIATKVPRAAWAWVTQQLKGKVGIPLVATNRINTPEVAEQLLADGFCDMVSMARPLLADPLFIAKAAEGRADEINTCIGCNQACLDHTFAGKVTSCLVNPRACHETLINITPAASRDKIAVVGAGPAGLSFATAAAQCGFDVTLFDAAAEIGGQFNIAKQVPGKEEFYETLRYFGKQIWLTGVTLKLNTKIGAMARAAQPSMAAISVQELVASGFKHVVLATGVIPRTPPIDGIDHPKVLGYLDVLRDKKPVGKTVALIGAGGIGFDTAEYLLHEGTSPSLDKAKFFAEWGVDTDYSSRGGLAPAHIEASPRKVYLLQRKASKVGDGLGKTTGWIHRTSLKNRHVEMLAGVTYRKIDDAGLHITVNGEARTLPVDNVVICAGQEPQRELQADLQAAGLAVHLIGGASEATELDAKRAIKQGLELAVALASGSAEKPSQPSTVDAPRVNAESTAMNSAKSYDTLSVTLHDHIATITLNRPDKANAMNLAMWHELRQAFKWVDATADVRVAILEGEGKLFTSGIDLQMMMGMGDQIQNDCEARTRENLRQVILDLQDSLTTLERCRKPVLAAIHGACIGGGIDLICCADMRYCSADASFSIKEIDIGMTADVGTLQRLPKLIGEGMVRELAYTGRKFDAAEALQMTLVNRVFDSREALQNGVRELAASIAAKSPLSIRGVKEMITYARDHTVADGLNYVATWNAAMLLSNDLQEAMMANMGKRAPKFKD
;
A
#
# COMPACT_ATOMS: atom_id res chain seq x y z
N MET A 1 -23.43 20.51 -31.23
CA MET A 1 -24.13 20.06 -30.00
C MET A 1 -23.20 19.13 -29.26
N SER A 2 -23.19 19.13 -27.93
CA SER A 2 -22.36 18.19 -27.17
C SER A 2 -22.82 16.74 -27.41
N THR A 3 -21.88 15.78 -27.42
CA THR A 3 -22.17 14.34 -27.52
C THR A 3 -22.91 13.80 -26.28
N TYR A 4 -22.79 14.48 -25.13
CA TYR A 4 -23.38 14.05 -23.85
C TYR A 4 -24.19 15.21 -23.24
N PRO A 5 -25.30 15.62 -23.86
CA PRO A 5 -26.07 16.80 -23.44
C PRO A 5 -26.71 16.64 -22.05
N GLN A 6 -27.15 15.43 -21.66
CA GLN A 6 -27.76 15.22 -20.34
C GLN A 6 -26.70 15.22 -19.24
N LEU A 7 -25.60 14.48 -19.46
CA LEU A 7 -24.48 14.38 -18.52
C LEU A 7 -23.93 15.75 -18.14
N LEU A 8 -23.81 16.65 -19.11
CA LEU A 8 -23.22 17.98 -18.96
C LEU A 8 -24.25 19.07 -18.64
N SER A 9 -25.53 18.72 -18.53
CA SER A 9 -26.57 19.69 -18.18
C SER A 9 -26.44 20.13 -16.71
N PRO A 10 -26.57 21.43 -16.40
CA PRO A 10 -26.54 21.88 -15.02
C PRO A 10 -27.73 21.31 -14.23
N LEU A 11 -27.57 21.26 -12.91
CA LEU A 11 -28.63 20.88 -11.97
C LEU A 11 -28.81 21.99 -10.93
N ASP A 12 -30.00 22.57 -10.89
CA ASP A 12 -30.38 23.54 -9.88
C ASP A 12 -30.84 22.82 -8.59
N LEU A 13 -30.25 23.18 -7.46
CA LEU A 13 -30.62 22.70 -6.13
C LEU A 13 -31.41 23.77 -5.35
N GLY A 14 -31.89 24.81 -6.03
CA GLY A 14 -32.67 25.93 -5.50
C GLY A 14 -31.81 27.05 -4.91
N PHE A 15 -30.84 26.72 -4.06
CA PHE A 15 -29.93 27.70 -3.45
C PHE A 15 -28.53 27.72 -4.07
N THR A 16 -28.22 26.76 -4.94
CA THR A 16 -26.94 26.61 -5.64
C THR A 16 -27.12 25.74 -6.88
N THR A 17 -26.22 25.85 -7.85
CA THR A 17 -26.29 25.08 -9.09
C THR A 17 -25.02 24.23 -9.24
N LEU A 18 -25.19 22.96 -9.55
CA LEU A 18 -24.10 22.08 -9.97
C LEU A 18 -23.89 22.24 -11.48
N PRO A 19 -22.66 22.34 -11.98
CA PRO A 19 -22.41 22.64 -13.39
C PRO A 19 -22.73 21.46 -14.32
N ASN A 20 -22.88 20.25 -13.80
CA ASN A 20 -23.25 19.04 -14.54
C ASN A 20 -23.84 17.97 -13.61
N ARG A 21 -24.24 16.82 -14.18
CA ARG A 21 -24.92 15.72 -13.49
C ARG A 21 -23.99 14.68 -12.85
N VAL A 22 -22.74 15.04 -12.56
CA VAL A 22 -21.75 14.08 -12.03
C VAL A 22 -21.32 14.39 -10.61
N ILE A 23 -21.41 13.34 -9.77
CA ILE A 23 -20.81 13.30 -8.45
C ILE A 23 -19.56 12.41 -8.48
N MET A 24 -18.44 12.90 -7.95
CA MET A 24 -17.34 12.04 -7.53
C MET A 24 -17.76 11.34 -6.24
N GLY A 25 -18.09 10.05 -6.36
CA GLY A 25 -18.55 9.25 -5.23
C GLY A 25 -17.47 9.15 -4.14
N SER A 26 -17.92 9.10 -2.89
CA SER A 26 -17.04 8.98 -1.73
C SER A 26 -16.04 7.82 -1.85
N MET A 27 -14.78 8.11 -1.53
CA MET A 27 -13.68 7.14 -1.50
C MET A 27 -12.77 7.46 -0.32
N HIS A 28 -12.66 6.55 0.63
CA HIS A 28 -11.63 6.62 1.67
C HIS A 28 -10.28 6.24 1.05
N VAL A 29 -9.43 7.25 0.81
CA VAL A 29 -8.22 7.10 -0.02
C VAL A 29 -6.97 6.81 0.81
N GLY A 30 -7.07 6.86 2.15
CA GLY A 30 -5.96 6.71 3.08
C GLY A 30 -5.03 7.93 3.13
N LEU A 31 -5.40 9.03 2.46
CA LEU A 31 -4.69 10.29 2.61
C LEU A 31 -5.14 11.03 3.87
N GLU A 32 -6.29 10.66 4.42
CA GLU A 32 -6.89 11.25 5.60
C GLU A 32 -6.03 10.99 6.86
N GLU A 33 -5.26 9.90 6.87
CA GLU A 33 -4.47 9.43 8.02
C GLU A 33 -2.94 9.59 7.88
N VAL A 34 -2.42 9.96 6.69
CA VAL A 34 -0.97 10.06 6.47
C VAL A 34 -0.42 11.47 6.72
N LYS A 35 0.88 11.55 7.02
CA LYS A 35 1.59 12.83 7.08
C LYS A 35 1.44 13.61 5.78
N ASP A 36 1.20 14.91 5.90
CA ASP A 36 0.92 15.83 4.78
C ASP A 36 -0.30 15.42 3.93
N GLY A 37 -1.16 14.57 4.48
CA GLY A 37 -2.35 14.02 3.83
C GLY A 37 -3.29 15.06 3.26
N PHE A 38 -3.65 16.09 4.05
CA PHE A 38 -4.51 17.18 3.62
C PHE A 38 -3.94 17.99 2.44
N LYS A 39 -2.62 18.20 2.39
CA LYS A 39 -1.97 18.87 1.26
C LYS A 39 -2.08 18.02 -0.01
N ARG A 40 -1.91 16.71 0.11
CA ARG A 40 -2.07 15.76 -1.01
C ARG A 40 -3.54 15.66 -1.46
N MET A 41 -4.48 15.63 -0.52
CA MET A 41 -5.91 15.66 -0.81
C MET A 41 -6.32 16.94 -1.55
N ALA A 42 -5.77 18.09 -1.16
CA ALA A 42 -6.02 19.36 -1.85
C ALA A 42 -5.63 19.27 -3.33
N ALA A 43 -4.43 18.75 -3.65
CA ALA A 43 -4.00 18.55 -5.03
C ALA A 43 -4.86 17.51 -5.78
N PHE A 44 -5.16 16.39 -5.12
CA PHE A 44 -5.98 15.31 -5.65
C PHE A 44 -7.37 15.80 -6.08
N TYR A 45 -8.13 16.41 -5.16
CA TYR A 45 -9.48 16.88 -5.44
C TYR A 45 -9.50 18.10 -6.36
N ALA A 46 -8.52 19.01 -6.26
CA ALA A 46 -8.42 20.14 -7.19
C ALA A 46 -8.20 19.73 -8.65
N GLU A 47 -7.48 18.63 -8.91
CA GLU A 47 -7.32 18.10 -10.28
C GLU A 47 -8.64 17.59 -10.85
N ARG A 48 -9.50 16.97 -10.02
CA ARG A 48 -10.83 16.47 -10.45
C ARG A 48 -11.82 17.62 -10.63
N ALA A 49 -11.75 18.65 -9.78
CA ALA A 49 -12.51 19.88 -9.95
C ALA A 49 -12.15 20.58 -11.27
N ARG A 50 -10.85 20.75 -11.56
CA ARG A 50 -10.35 21.26 -12.87
C ARG A 50 -10.78 20.38 -14.04
N GLY A 51 -10.88 19.07 -13.82
CA GLY A 51 -11.38 18.10 -14.79
C GLY A 51 -12.89 18.18 -15.04
N GLY A 52 -13.62 19.06 -14.35
CA GLY A 52 -15.02 19.36 -14.60
C GLY A 52 -16.02 18.57 -13.74
N VAL A 53 -15.61 17.95 -12.62
CA VAL A 53 -16.55 17.26 -11.73
C VAL A 53 -17.56 18.24 -11.11
N GLY A 54 -18.86 17.92 -11.19
CA GLY A 54 -19.92 18.78 -10.68
C GLY A 54 -19.97 18.90 -9.15
N LEU A 55 -19.85 17.78 -8.44
CA LEU A 55 -19.76 17.76 -6.98
C LEU A 55 -18.84 16.63 -6.51
N ILE A 56 -17.91 16.94 -5.61
CA ILE A 56 -16.99 15.96 -5.02
C ILE A 56 -17.50 15.54 -3.65
N VAL A 57 -17.40 14.26 -3.31
CA VAL A 57 -17.60 13.76 -1.93
C VAL A 57 -16.30 13.15 -1.42
N THR A 58 -15.84 13.56 -0.23
CA THR A 58 -14.63 13.01 0.39
C THR A 58 -14.79 11.52 0.76
N GLY A 59 -13.70 10.88 1.15
CA GLY A 59 -13.78 9.67 1.96
C GLY A 59 -14.53 9.88 3.27
N GLY A 60 -15.06 8.79 3.83
CA GLY A 60 -15.81 8.81 5.08
C GLY A 60 -14.93 9.21 6.26
N ILE A 61 -15.42 10.20 7.03
CA ILE A 61 -14.77 10.76 8.21
C ILE A 61 -15.70 10.56 9.42
N ALA A 62 -15.13 10.07 10.53
CA ALA A 62 -15.93 9.71 11.70
C ALA A 62 -16.45 10.94 12.48
N PRO A 63 -17.71 10.91 12.97
CA PRO A 63 -18.27 11.98 13.80
C PRO A 63 -17.79 11.94 15.26
N ASN A 64 -17.26 10.81 15.71
CA ASN A 64 -16.71 10.58 17.04
C ASN A 64 -15.68 9.44 17.01
N ASP A 65 -15.02 9.18 18.15
CA ASP A 65 -13.96 8.17 18.23
C ASP A 65 -14.45 6.73 18.03
N ARG A 66 -15.66 6.40 18.51
CA ARG A 66 -16.27 5.07 18.36
C ARG A 66 -16.68 4.75 16.92
N GLY A 67 -16.79 5.78 16.09
CA GLY A 67 -17.14 5.68 14.68
C GLY A 67 -15.97 5.49 13.74
N ARG A 68 -14.73 5.45 14.23
CA ARG A 68 -13.53 5.33 13.40
C ARG A 68 -13.40 3.95 12.76
N PRO A 69 -12.75 3.84 11.58
CA PRO A 69 -12.47 2.53 10.98
C PRO A 69 -11.52 1.69 11.83
N MET A 70 -10.54 2.33 12.47
CA MET A 70 -9.48 1.72 13.27
C MET A 70 -8.86 2.80 14.18
N PRO A 71 -8.02 2.45 15.18
CA PRO A 71 -7.34 3.45 16.00
C PRO A 71 -6.52 4.40 15.12
N GLY A 72 -6.71 5.71 15.31
CA GLY A 72 -6.04 6.74 14.50
C GLY A 72 -6.74 7.12 13.19
N GLY A 73 -7.84 6.45 12.81
CA GLY A 73 -8.62 6.81 11.62
C GLY A 73 -9.20 8.23 11.63
N ALA A 74 -9.48 8.80 10.47
CA ALA A 74 -9.97 10.17 10.37
C ALA A 74 -11.29 10.41 11.13
N ARG A 75 -11.35 11.55 11.82
CA ARG A 75 -12.55 12.07 12.48
C ARG A 75 -12.61 13.59 12.33
N LEU A 76 -13.79 14.16 12.54
CA LEU A 76 -13.96 15.60 12.67
C LEU A 76 -14.80 15.92 13.91
N THR A 77 -14.11 16.20 15.01
CA THR A 77 -14.71 16.39 16.35
C THR A 77 -14.40 17.74 16.98
N THR A 78 -13.38 18.44 16.47
CA THR A 78 -12.90 19.73 17.01
C THR A 78 -12.63 20.75 15.90
N GLU A 79 -12.59 22.03 16.25
CA GLU A 79 -12.25 23.13 15.34
C GLU A 79 -10.83 23.00 14.81
N ALA A 80 -9.88 22.54 15.64
CA ALA A 80 -8.50 22.31 15.23
C ALA A 80 -8.39 21.21 14.15
N GLU A 81 -9.26 20.20 14.21
CA GLU A 81 -9.38 19.23 13.12
C GLU A 81 -9.99 19.89 11.87
N ALA A 82 -11.04 20.71 12.02
CA ALA A 82 -11.68 21.44 10.92
C ALA A 82 -10.71 22.37 10.16
N GLU A 83 -9.81 23.06 10.86
CA GLU A 83 -8.78 23.92 10.23
C GLU A 83 -7.90 23.15 9.25
N LYS A 84 -7.64 21.85 9.49
CA LYS A 84 -6.82 21.02 8.59
C LYS A 84 -7.52 20.73 7.26
N HIS A 85 -8.85 20.80 7.21
CA HIS A 85 -9.64 20.56 6.00
C HIS A 85 -9.71 21.80 5.10
N LYS A 86 -9.55 23.02 5.63
CA LYS A 86 -9.67 24.28 4.87
C LYS A 86 -8.77 24.35 3.62
N PRO A 87 -7.50 23.88 3.65
CA PRO A 87 -6.69 23.83 2.44
C PRO A 87 -7.28 22.96 1.32
N VAL A 88 -8.02 21.91 1.67
CA VAL A 88 -8.66 21.00 0.70
C VAL A 88 -9.85 21.69 0.03
N THR A 89 -10.75 22.27 0.83
CA THR A 89 -11.95 22.97 0.32
C THR A 89 -11.54 24.19 -0.50
N ALA A 90 -10.59 25.00 0.00
CA ALA A 90 -10.05 26.14 -0.73
C ALA A 90 -9.46 25.75 -2.10
N ALA A 91 -8.70 24.65 -2.18
CA ALA A 91 -8.11 24.21 -3.45
C ALA A 91 -9.17 23.76 -4.46
N VAL A 92 -10.25 23.12 -4.01
CA VAL A 92 -11.38 22.74 -4.87
C VAL A 92 -12.14 23.96 -5.36
N HIS A 93 -12.42 24.93 -4.48
CA HIS A 93 -13.11 26.17 -4.84
C HIS A 93 -12.30 27.03 -5.80
N GLN A 94 -10.98 27.14 -5.59
CA GLN A 94 -10.07 27.82 -6.53
C GLN A 94 -10.05 27.15 -7.91
N ALA A 95 -10.27 25.84 -7.95
CA ALA A 95 -10.42 25.07 -9.19
C ALA A 95 -11.82 25.18 -9.82
N GLY A 96 -12.76 25.92 -9.21
CA GLY A 96 -14.13 26.10 -9.69
C GLY A 96 -15.08 24.93 -9.36
N GLY A 97 -14.66 23.99 -8.51
CA GLY A 97 -15.48 22.84 -8.11
C GLY A 97 -16.25 23.06 -6.80
N LYS A 98 -17.07 22.06 -6.44
CA LYS A 98 -17.77 21.97 -5.15
C LYS A 98 -17.38 20.68 -4.44
N ILE A 99 -17.36 20.70 -3.11
CA ILE A 99 -17.01 19.53 -2.31
C ILE A 99 -17.87 19.40 -1.06
N ALA A 100 -18.36 18.18 -0.82
CA ALA A 100 -19.04 17.77 0.40
C ALA A 100 -18.18 16.77 1.19
N MET A 101 -18.28 16.81 2.51
CA MET A 101 -17.60 15.84 3.38
C MET A 101 -18.51 14.67 3.70
N GLN A 102 -18.08 13.43 3.49
CA GLN A 102 -18.88 12.29 3.97
C GLN A 102 -18.68 12.07 5.48
N ILE A 103 -19.77 12.11 6.23
CA ILE A 103 -19.82 11.69 7.63
C ILE A 103 -20.17 10.21 7.67
N LEU A 104 -19.24 9.39 8.18
CA LEU A 104 -19.37 7.93 8.23
C LEU A 104 -19.01 7.42 9.61
N HIS A 105 -19.93 6.68 10.23
CA HIS A 105 -19.67 5.94 11.45
C HIS A 105 -19.60 4.43 11.14
N PHE A 106 -18.45 3.81 11.37
CA PHE A 106 -18.18 2.42 10.95
C PHE A 106 -18.98 1.34 11.70
N GLY A 107 -19.57 1.67 12.85
CA GLY A 107 -20.51 0.79 13.55
C GLY A 107 -19.86 -0.55 13.90
N ARG A 108 -20.54 -1.66 13.64
CA ARG A 108 -20.00 -3.00 13.90
C ARG A 108 -18.88 -3.43 12.96
N TYR A 109 -18.55 -2.63 11.96
CA TYR A 109 -17.42 -2.84 11.05
C TYR A 109 -16.14 -2.13 11.48
N ALA A 110 -16.16 -1.33 12.55
CA ALA A 110 -14.94 -0.75 13.09
C ALA A 110 -13.98 -1.83 13.61
N TYR A 111 -12.68 -1.68 13.31
CA TYR A 111 -11.61 -2.58 13.71
C TYR A 111 -10.91 -2.08 14.99
N HIS A 112 -11.69 -1.87 16.05
CA HIS A 112 -11.22 -1.51 17.39
C HIS A 112 -12.22 -1.94 18.47
N GLU A 113 -11.77 -2.14 19.71
CA GLU A 113 -12.60 -2.69 20.81
C GLU A 113 -13.79 -1.81 21.23
N GLN A 114 -13.72 -0.51 20.94
CA GLN A 114 -14.80 0.44 21.27
C GLN A 114 -15.92 0.48 20.21
N LEU A 115 -15.96 -0.49 19.29
CA LEU A 115 -16.96 -0.55 18.23
C LEU A 115 -18.38 -0.71 18.78
N VAL A 116 -19.35 -0.13 18.09
CA VAL A 116 -20.75 -0.05 18.56
C VAL A 116 -21.74 -0.43 17.50
N ALA A 117 -22.93 -0.82 17.94
CA ALA A 117 -24.04 -1.19 17.08
C ALA A 117 -25.38 -0.93 17.79
N PRO A 118 -26.51 -0.99 17.06
CA PRO A 118 -27.83 -0.97 17.69
C PRO A 118 -28.06 -2.17 18.64
N SER A 119 -27.41 -3.30 18.39
CA SER A 119 -27.49 -4.52 19.21
C SER A 119 -26.14 -5.22 19.24
N ALA A 120 -25.85 -6.02 20.27
CA ALA A 120 -24.57 -6.71 20.48
C ALA A 120 -24.40 -7.95 19.54
N LEU A 121 -24.51 -7.73 18.24
CA LEU A 121 -24.46 -8.76 17.19
C LEU A 121 -23.16 -8.65 16.39
N LYS A 122 -22.26 -9.61 16.60
CA LYS A 122 -21.00 -9.72 15.87
C LYS A 122 -21.23 -9.86 14.36
N ALA A 123 -20.50 -9.09 13.55
CA ALA A 123 -20.53 -9.24 12.11
C ALA A 123 -19.74 -10.49 11.65
N PRO A 124 -20.18 -11.22 10.59
CA PRO A 124 -19.44 -12.34 10.00
C PRO A 124 -18.03 -12.01 9.49
N ILE A 125 -17.74 -10.73 9.25
CA ILE A 125 -16.46 -10.24 8.72
C ILE A 125 -15.59 -9.55 9.77
N ASN A 126 -16.06 -9.43 11.02
CA ASN A 126 -15.33 -8.77 12.10
C ASN A 126 -15.17 -9.76 13.28
N PRO A 127 -13.96 -9.98 13.80
CA PRO A 127 -13.77 -10.88 14.93
C PRO A 127 -14.37 -10.35 16.25
N MET A 128 -14.63 -9.04 16.35
CA MET A 128 -15.07 -8.37 17.59
C MET A 128 -16.60 -8.25 17.69
N THR A 129 -17.13 -8.38 18.91
CA THR A 129 -18.54 -8.14 19.22
C THR A 129 -18.74 -6.66 19.58
N PRO A 130 -19.68 -5.93 18.96
CA PRO A 130 -19.92 -4.54 19.29
C PRO A 130 -20.63 -4.37 20.63
N HIS A 131 -20.39 -3.23 21.28
CA HIS A 131 -21.25 -2.76 22.38
C HIS A 131 -22.58 -2.25 21.84
N ALA A 132 -23.68 -2.64 22.48
CA ALA A 132 -25.02 -2.18 22.13
C ALA A 132 -25.25 -0.78 22.70
N LEU A 133 -25.49 0.21 21.84
CA LEU A 133 -25.70 1.59 22.28
C LEU A 133 -26.86 1.70 23.28
N THR A 134 -26.68 2.45 24.37
CA THR A 134 -27.81 2.85 25.21
C THR A 134 -28.62 3.95 24.52
N THR A 135 -29.85 4.20 24.96
CA THR A 135 -30.68 5.31 24.45
C THR A 135 -29.95 6.65 24.53
N ASP A 136 -29.26 6.94 25.64
CA ASP A 136 -28.46 8.16 25.80
C ASP A 136 -27.27 8.22 24.83
N GLU A 137 -26.60 7.08 24.59
CA GLU A 137 -25.52 7.02 23.61
C GLU A 137 -26.01 7.20 22.18
N VAL A 138 -27.25 6.78 21.87
CA VAL A 138 -27.89 7.08 20.58
C VAL A 138 -28.07 8.59 20.44
N HIS A 139 -28.65 9.27 21.43
CA HIS A 139 -28.79 10.73 21.43
C HIS A 139 -27.45 11.46 21.31
N GLN A 140 -26.44 11.05 22.07
CA GLN A 140 -25.09 11.61 21.98
C GLN A 140 -24.49 11.41 20.59
N THR A 141 -24.70 10.25 19.98
CA THR A 141 -24.23 9.99 18.62
C THR A 141 -24.93 10.91 17.61
N ILE A 142 -26.24 11.17 17.76
CA ILE A 142 -26.94 12.17 16.92
C ILE A 142 -26.26 13.54 17.06
N ASP A 143 -26.01 13.99 18.28
CA ASP A 143 -25.34 15.28 18.53
C ASP A 143 -23.93 15.33 17.91
N ASP A 144 -23.20 14.21 17.93
CA ASP A 144 -21.88 14.10 17.31
C ASP A 144 -21.95 14.24 15.78
N PHE A 145 -22.94 13.65 15.12
CA PHE A 145 -23.16 13.84 13.68
C PHE A 145 -23.46 15.31 13.35
N VAL A 146 -24.32 15.97 14.14
CA VAL A 146 -24.67 17.39 13.96
C VAL A 146 -23.46 18.30 14.18
N ARG A 147 -22.64 18.02 15.21
CA ARG A 147 -21.38 18.74 15.46
C ARG A 147 -20.42 18.55 14.29
N CYS A 148 -20.24 17.32 13.82
CA CYS A 148 -19.37 17.00 12.68
C CYS A 148 -19.79 17.77 11.42
N ALA A 149 -21.10 17.84 11.12
CA ALA A 149 -21.60 18.63 10.00
C ALA A 149 -21.36 20.14 10.15
N THR A 150 -21.51 20.67 11.37
CA THR A 150 -21.24 22.08 11.67
C THR A 150 -19.76 22.42 11.50
N LEU A 151 -18.86 21.51 11.91
CA LEU A 151 -17.42 21.64 11.71
C LEU A 151 -17.03 21.52 10.23
N ALA A 152 -17.71 20.67 9.47
CA ALA A 152 -17.51 20.61 8.02
C ALA A 152 -17.92 21.94 7.35
N GLN A 153 -19.04 22.53 7.78
CA GLN A 153 -19.44 23.85 7.31
C GLN A 153 -18.40 24.92 7.66
N SER A 154 -17.84 24.93 8.88
CA SER A 154 -16.79 25.89 9.27
C SER A 154 -15.45 25.67 8.56
N ALA A 155 -15.16 24.44 8.12
CA ALA A 155 -14.04 24.11 7.24
C ALA A 155 -14.25 24.52 5.78
N GLY A 156 -15.40 25.07 5.42
CA GLY A 156 -15.70 25.57 4.08
C GLY A 156 -16.14 24.50 3.09
N TYR A 157 -16.66 23.35 3.54
CA TYR A 157 -17.33 22.43 2.61
C TYR A 157 -18.64 23.07 2.08
N ASP A 158 -19.06 22.70 0.86
CA ASP A 158 -20.36 23.10 0.29
C ASP A 158 -21.54 22.29 0.88
N GLY A 159 -21.21 21.18 1.56
CA GLY A 159 -22.18 20.26 2.11
C GLY A 159 -21.58 19.08 2.86
N VAL A 160 -22.45 18.16 3.26
CA VAL A 160 -22.07 16.85 3.82
C VAL A 160 -22.85 15.72 3.18
N GLU A 161 -22.24 14.54 3.09
CA GLU A 161 -22.95 13.28 2.81
C GLU A 161 -23.08 12.47 4.10
N ILE A 162 -24.30 12.22 4.56
CA ILE A 162 -24.60 11.34 5.68
C ILE A 162 -24.70 9.91 5.14
N MET A 163 -23.75 9.06 5.56
CA MET A 163 -23.63 7.70 5.06
C MET A 163 -24.63 6.75 5.73
N GLY A 164 -25.72 6.44 5.02
CA GLY A 164 -26.85 5.62 5.46
C GLY A 164 -26.87 4.19 4.92
N SER A 165 -25.78 3.71 4.31
CA SER A 165 -25.76 2.46 3.54
C SER A 165 -24.57 1.53 3.84
N GLU A 166 -24.40 0.49 3.03
CA GLU A 166 -23.25 -0.45 3.05
C GLU A 166 -23.07 -1.24 4.35
N GLY A 167 -24.12 -1.31 5.18
CA GLY A 167 -24.10 -2.01 6.46
C GLY A 167 -23.35 -1.29 7.58
N TYR A 168 -23.09 0.01 7.44
CA TYR A 168 -22.54 0.86 8.51
C TYR A 168 -23.62 1.29 9.50
N LEU A 169 -23.24 1.98 10.58
CA LEU A 169 -24.08 2.19 11.77
C LEU A 169 -25.53 2.61 11.45
N LEU A 170 -25.74 3.61 10.60
CA LEU A 170 -27.10 4.07 10.30
C LEU A 170 -27.92 2.98 9.60
N ASN A 171 -27.31 2.25 8.65
CA ASN A 171 -27.94 1.12 7.98
C ASN A 171 -28.20 -0.04 8.95
N GLU A 172 -27.31 -0.24 9.93
CA GLU A 172 -27.47 -1.24 11.00
C GLU A 172 -28.69 -0.94 11.89
N PHE A 173 -29.03 0.34 12.13
CA PHE A 173 -30.25 0.71 12.84
C PHE A 173 -31.50 0.44 12.00
N ILE A 174 -31.44 0.67 10.68
CA ILE A 174 -32.57 0.50 9.76
C ILE A 174 -32.94 -0.98 9.58
N ALA A 175 -31.94 -1.84 9.36
CA ALA A 175 -32.17 -3.24 8.99
C ALA A 175 -32.57 -4.10 10.20
N ALA A 176 -33.66 -4.87 10.03
CA ALA A 176 -34.14 -5.81 11.05
C ALA A 176 -33.13 -6.92 11.36
N ARG A 177 -32.17 -7.18 10.45
CA ARG A 177 -31.04 -8.09 10.66
C ARG A 177 -30.19 -7.73 11.89
N THR A 178 -30.00 -6.44 12.14
CA THR A 178 -28.97 -5.93 13.07
C THR A 178 -29.54 -5.16 14.25
N ASN A 179 -30.77 -4.66 14.13
CA ASN A 179 -31.45 -3.95 15.19
C ASN A 179 -32.51 -4.84 15.85
N GLN A 180 -32.17 -5.38 17.02
CA GLN A 180 -33.04 -6.21 17.87
C GLN A 180 -33.50 -5.44 19.12
N ARG A 181 -33.48 -4.10 19.08
CA ARG A 181 -33.87 -3.28 20.23
C ARG A 181 -35.38 -3.30 20.43
N ASP A 182 -35.80 -3.13 21.67
CA ASP A 182 -37.18 -3.03 22.14
C ASP A 182 -37.56 -1.62 22.63
N ASP A 183 -36.64 -0.66 22.54
CA ASP A 183 -36.87 0.75 22.85
C ASP A 183 -37.35 1.56 21.62
N GLU A 184 -37.39 2.90 21.75
CA GLU A 184 -37.89 3.79 20.70
C GLU A 184 -37.04 3.80 19.41
N TRP A 185 -35.88 3.15 19.42
CA TRP A 185 -34.95 3.03 18.30
C TRP A 185 -35.00 1.67 17.60
N GLY A 186 -35.86 0.73 18.06
CA GLY A 186 -36.03 -0.58 17.44
C GLY A 186 -37.48 -1.09 17.41
N GLY A 187 -37.64 -2.36 17.04
CA GLY A 187 -38.94 -2.95 16.79
C GLY A 187 -39.53 -2.50 15.45
N SER A 188 -40.53 -1.62 15.48
CA SER A 188 -41.24 -1.15 14.26
C SER A 188 -40.31 -0.44 13.28
N TYR A 189 -40.62 -0.45 11.98
CA TYR A 189 -39.79 0.25 10.99
C TYR A 189 -39.68 1.75 11.27
N ALA A 190 -40.77 2.38 11.72
CA ALA A 190 -40.80 3.79 12.11
C ALA A 190 -39.78 4.11 13.21
N ASN A 191 -39.60 3.23 14.19
CA ASN A 191 -38.57 3.37 15.22
C ASN A 191 -37.16 3.14 14.67
N ARG A 192 -36.97 2.12 13.82
CA ARG A 192 -35.67 1.80 13.22
C ARG A 192 -35.12 2.92 12.34
N ILE A 193 -35.98 3.66 11.65
CA ILE A 193 -35.56 4.83 10.83
C ILE A 193 -35.45 6.14 11.63
N ARG A 194 -35.90 6.17 12.89
CA ARG A 194 -35.86 7.38 13.73
C ARG A 194 -34.44 7.95 13.82
N PHE A 195 -33.45 7.08 14.02
CA PHE A 195 -32.05 7.48 14.17
C PHE A 195 -31.48 8.25 12.97
N PRO A 196 -31.48 7.73 11.73
CA PRO A 196 -31.02 8.49 10.57
C PRO A 196 -31.88 9.73 10.26
N VAL A 197 -33.21 9.67 10.47
CA VAL A 197 -34.10 10.81 10.23
C VAL A 197 -33.80 11.97 11.18
N GLU A 198 -33.62 11.70 12.47
CA GLU A 198 -33.26 12.71 13.46
C GLU A 198 -31.89 13.34 13.19
N ILE A 199 -30.91 12.55 12.72
CA ILE A 199 -29.61 13.07 12.31
C ILE A 199 -29.76 14.08 11.16
N VAL A 200 -30.51 13.74 10.11
CA VAL A 200 -30.72 14.64 8.97
C VAL A 200 -31.47 15.90 9.40
N ARG A 201 -32.57 15.75 10.14
CA ARG A 201 -33.40 16.86 10.63
C ARG A 201 -32.60 17.85 11.46
N ARG A 202 -31.92 17.37 12.50
CA ARG A 202 -31.12 18.22 13.41
C ARG A 202 -29.88 18.79 12.73
N THR A 203 -29.30 18.07 11.77
CA THR A 203 -28.22 18.62 10.93
C THR A 203 -28.73 19.79 10.11
N ARG A 204 -29.85 19.64 9.39
CA ARG A 204 -30.49 20.71 8.61
C ARG A 204 -30.81 21.94 9.47
N GLU A 205 -31.39 21.74 10.64
CA GLU A 205 -31.68 22.82 11.60
C GLU A 205 -30.42 23.60 12.00
N LYS A 206 -29.30 22.90 12.17
CA LYS A 206 -28.05 23.50 12.63
C LYS A 206 -27.27 24.23 11.53
N VAL A 207 -27.20 23.66 10.33
CA VAL A 207 -26.40 24.20 9.20
C VAL A 207 -27.18 25.19 8.32
N GLY A 208 -28.49 25.31 8.51
CA GLY A 208 -29.38 26.18 7.74
C GLY A 208 -29.76 25.61 6.37
N GLN A 209 -30.51 26.38 5.57
CA GLN A 209 -31.08 25.91 4.30
C GLN A 209 -30.07 25.88 3.13
N ASN A 210 -29.05 26.76 3.16
CA ASN A 210 -28.10 26.93 2.05
C ASN A 210 -26.85 26.06 2.21
N PHE A 211 -27.04 24.77 2.47
CA PHE A 211 -25.96 23.80 2.65
C PHE A 211 -26.41 22.44 2.10
N ILE A 212 -25.59 21.82 1.26
CA ILE A 212 -25.98 20.55 0.63
C ILE A 212 -25.97 19.45 1.69
N ILE A 213 -27.08 18.74 1.85
CA ILE A 213 -27.13 17.50 2.64
C ILE A 213 -27.43 16.36 1.67
N ILE A 214 -26.45 15.49 1.45
CA ILE A 214 -26.63 14.26 0.71
C ILE A 214 -26.93 13.16 1.73
N TYR A 215 -27.94 12.33 1.50
CA TYR A 215 -28.11 11.09 2.26
C TYR A 215 -27.84 9.90 1.35
N ARG A 216 -26.88 9.06 1.72
CA ARG A 216 -26.58 7.85 0.95
C ARG A 216 -27.43 6.69 1.46
N LEU A 217 -28.54 6.45 0.78
CA LEU A 217 -29.57 5.49 1.15
C LEU A 217 -29.20 4.08 0.69
N SER A 218 -29.25 3.09 1.59
CA SER A 218 -29.23 1.69 1.16
C SER A 218 -30.54 1.36 0.47
N MET A 219 -30.52 1.24 -0.86
CA MET A 219 -31.72 0.91 -1.63
C MET A 219 -31.83 -0.60 -1.88
N LEU A 220 -30.72 -1.33 -1.76
CA LEU A 220 -30.68 -2.78 -1.92
C LEU A 220 -29.62 -3.37 -1.00
N ASP A 221 -30.01 -3.93 0.15
CA ASP A 221 -29.07 -4.36 1.20
C ASP A 221 -28.26 -5.64 0.82
N LEU A 222 -28.80 -6.54 0.00
CA LEU A 222 -28.19 -7.82 -0.42
C LEU A 222 -27.75 -8.73 0.75
N VAL A 223 -28.48 -8.68 1.86
CA VAL A 223 -28.33 -9.55 3.03
C VAL A 223 -29.71 -9.97 3.56
N GLU A 224 -29.78 -11.14 4.19
CA GLU A 224 -31.05 -11.61 4.78
C GLU A 224 -31.48 -10.68 5.92
N GLY A 225 -32.77 -10.35 5.99
CA GLY A 225 -33.28 -9.38 6.97
C GLY A 225 -33.00 -7.92 6.61
N GLY A 226 -32.51 -7.64 5.39
CA GLY A 226 -32.46 -6.31 4.80
C GLY A 226 -33.85 -5.75 4.45
N SER A 227 -33.90 -4.51 3.98
CA SER A 227 -35.11 -3.73 3.76
C SER A 227 -35.94 -4.24 2.57
N THR A 228 -37.25 -4.04 2.62
CA THR A 228 -38.18 -4.16 1.49
C THR A 228 -38.22 -2.87 0.65
N LEU A 229 -38.80 -2.91 -0.56
CA LEU A 229 -38.96 -1.71 -1.38
C LEU A 229 -39.82 -0.63 -0.70
N ASP A 230 -40.95 -1.03 -0.08
CA ASP A 230 -41.83 -0.10 0.62
C ASP A 230 -41.11 0.59 1.78
N GLU A 231 -40.29 -0.15 2.53
CA GLU A 231 -39.42 0.40 3.58
C GLU A 231 -38.43 1.42 2.98
N VAL A 232 -37.76 1.08 1.88
CA VAL A 232 -36.82 1.98 1.19
C VAL A 232 -37.51 3.28 0.73
N ILE A 233 -38.72 3.18 0.14
CA ILE A 233 -39.52 4.34 -0.27
C ILE A 233 -39.90 5.19 0.94
N GLN A 234 -40.38 4.57 2.02
CA GLN A 234 -40.77 5.27 3.25
C GLN A 234 -39.59 6.02 3.87
N LEU A 235 -38.40 5.41 3.93
CA LEU A 235 -37.20 6.08 4.43
C LEU A 235 -36.77 7.22 3.51
N ALA A 236 -36.79 7.03 2.19
CA ALA A 236 -36.44 8.10 1.24
C ALA A 236 -37.31 9.35 1.43
N GLN A 237 -38.63 9.17 1.58
CA GLN A 237 -39.58 10.27 1.83
C GLN A 237 -39.37 10.92 3.20
N ALA A 238 -39.07 10.13 4.25
CA ALA A 238 -38.77 10.66 5.57
C ALA A 238 -37.48 11.50 5.58
N ILE A 239 -36.47 11.08 4.83
CA ILE A 239 -35.19 11.78 4.68
C ILE A 239 -35.34 13.06 3.86
N GLU A 240 -36.14 13.04 2.81
CA GLU A 240 -36.53 14.25 2.08
C GLU A 240 -37.24 15.24 3.01
N ALA A 241 -38.26 14.80 3.75
CA ALA A 241 -39.00 15.65 4.69
C ALA A 241 -38.11 16.20 5.81
N ALA A 242 -37.08 15.46 6.23
CA ALA A 242 -36.09 15.91 7.21
C ALA A 242 -35.14 17.00 6.66
N GLY A 243 -35.11 17.21 5.35
CA GLY A 243 -34.38 18.30 4.70
C GLY A 243 -33.11 17.89 3.97
N ALA A 244 -32.99 16.63 3.52
CA ALA A 244 -31.94 16.25 2.57
C ALA A 244 -32.10 17.03 1.25
N THR A 245 -30.97 17.38 0.62
CA THR A 245 -30.90 18.04 -0.69
C THR A 245 -30.81 17.04 -1.83
N ILE A 246 -30.11 15.93 -1.64
CA ILE A 246 -29.86 14.88 -2.65
C ILE A 246 -29.93 13.52 -1.96
N ILE A 247 -30.50 12.52 -2.64
CA ILE A 247 -30.37 11.10 -2.21
C ILE A 247 -29.40 10.39 -3.15
N ASN A 248 -28.32 9.87 -2.58
CA ASN A 248 -27.37 9.03 -3.28
C ASN A 248 -27.67 7.54 -3.02
N THR A 249 -27.40 6.69 -3.99
CA THR A 249 -27.68 5.25 -3.88
C THR A 249 -26.52 4.50 -3.22
N GLY A 250 -26.84 3.60 -2.29
CA GLY A 250 -25.97 2.56 -1.75
C GLY A 250 -26.48 1.17 -2.13
N ILE A 251 -25.56 0.25 -2.46
CA ILE A 251 -25.89 -1.09 -2.97
C ILE A 251 -25.03 -2.13 -2.26
N GLY A 252 -25.71 -3.02 -1.54
CA GLY A 252 -25.11 -4.11 -0.79
C GLY A 252 -24.59 -3.69 0.57
N TRP A 253 -24.08 -4.67 1.31
CA TRP A 253 -23.31 -4.52 2.54
C TRP A 253 -21.92 -5.12 2.33
N HIS A 254 -20.94 -4.76 3.16
CA HIS A 254 -19.64 -5.45 3.16
C HIS A 254 -19.75 -6.96 3.48
N GLU A 255 -20.81 -7.37 4.16
CA GLU A 255 -21.15 -8.77 4.41
C GLU A 255 -21.74 -9.51 3.22
N ALA A 256 -22.29 -8.79 2.23
CA ALA A 256 -23.01 -9.39 1.13
C ALA A 256 -22.10 -10.35 0.35
N ARG A 257 -22.65 -11.49 -0.06
CA ARG A 257 -21.96 -12.51 -0.86
C ARG A 257 -22.28 -12.39 -2.35
N ILE A 258 -22.70 -11.19 -2.77
CA ILE A 258 -22.99 -10.79 -4.14
C ILE A 258 -22.04 -9.64 -4.49
N PRO A 259 -21.27 -9.73 -5.58
CA PRO A 259 -20.32 -8.69 -5.94
C PRO A 259 -21.07 -7.44 -6.43
N THR A 260 -20.77 -6.28 -5.87
CA THR A 260 -21.48 -5.02 -6.23
C THR A 260 -20.67 -4.11 -7.13
N ILE A 261 -19.33 -4.25 -7.12
CA ILE A 261 -18.42 -3.28 -7.75
C ILE A 261 -17.29 -3.87 -8.59
N ALA A 262 -16.91 -5.14 -8.43
CA ALA A 262 -15.75 -5.77 -9.09
C ALA A 262 -15.94 -5.89 -10.62
N THR A 263 -14.88 -6.25 -11.37
CA THR A 263 -14.92 -6.38 -12.85
C THR A 263 -16.02 -7.32 -13.36
N LYS A 264 -16.36 -8.37 -12.61
CA LYS A 264 -17.46 -9.29 -12.96
C LYS A 264 -18.86 -8.67 -12.98
N VAL A 265 -19.05 -7.52 -12.33
CA VAL A 265 -20.35 -6.85 -12.27
C VAL A 265 -20.59 -6.08 -13.56
N PRO A 266 -21.72 -6.21 -14.27
CA PRO A 266 -21.95 -5.46 -15.50
C PRO A 266 -21.91 -3.93 -15.31
N ARG A 267 -21.61 -3.20 -16.39
CA ARG A 267 -21.70 -1.74 -16.38
C ARG A 267 -23.11 -1.29 -16.00
N ALA A 268 -23.20 -0.33 -15.08
CA ALA A 268 -24.47 0.19 -14.56
C ALA A 268 -25.48 -0.91 -14.16
N ALA A 269 -24.99 -2.02 -13.59
CA ALA A 269 -25.86 -3.14 -13.21
C ALA A 269 -27.01 -2.66 -12.32
N TRP A 270 -26.74 -1.79 -11.37
CA TRP A 270 -27.66 -1.44 -10.30
C TRP A 270 -28.52 -0.21 -10.55
N ALA A 271 -28.45 0.43 -11.73
CA ALA A 271 -29.17 1.68 -11.97
C ALA A 271 -30.70 1.54 -11.84
N TRP A 272 -31.24 0.36 -12.15
CA TRP A 272 -32.67 0.05 -12.01
C TRP A 272 -33.17 0.18 -10.56
N VAL A 273 -32.28 0.01 -9.57
CA VAL A 273 -32.60 0.20 -8.15
C VAL A 273 -32.93 1.66 -7.87
N THR A 274 -32.08 2.59 -8.34
CA THR A 274 -32.32 4.04 -8.20
C THR A 274 -33.60 4.45 -8.90
N GLN A 275 -33.90 3.85 -10.06
CA GLN A 275 -35.10 4.12 -10.83
C GLN A 275 -36.39 3.86 -10.04
N GLN A 276 -36.40 2.88 -9.12
CA GLN A 276 -37.59 2.58 -8.30
C GLN A 276 -38.06 3.75 -7.43
N LEU A 277 -37.17 4.70 -7.12
CA LEU A 277 -37.52 5.90 -6.34
C LEU A 277 -37.88 7.12 -7.21
N LYS A 278 -37.71 7.05 -8.53
CA LYS A 278 -38.10 8.16 -9.42
C LYS A 278 -39.59 8.44 -9.29
N GLY A 279 -39.93 9.70 -9.06
CA GLY A 279 -41.31 10.16 -8.84
C GLY A 279 -41.89 9.81 -7.46
N LYS A 280 -41.11 9.20 -6.55
CA LYS A 280 -41.51 8.94 -5.16
C LYS A 280 -40.99 10.00 -4.18
N VAL A 281 -39.97 10.75 -4.59
CA VAL A 281 -39.39 11.92 -3.91
C VAL A 281 -39.23 13.06 -4.92
N GLY A 282 -39.21 14.30 -4.43
CA GLY A 282 -39.03 15.52 -5.21
C GLY A 282 -37.58 16.00 -5.33
N ILE A 283 -36.66 15.49 -4.49
CA ILE A 283 -35.22 15.81 -4.55
C ILE A 283 -34.44 14.93 -5.53
N PRO A 284 -33.30 15.41 -6.09
CA PRO A 284 -32.50 14.65 -7.06
C PRO A 284 -31.99 13.30 -6.55
N LEU A 285 -32.05 12.29 -7.43
CA LEU A 285 -31.53 10.94 -7.19
C LEU A 285 -30.24 10.66 -7.95
N VAL A 286 -29.29 10.01 -7.29
CA VAL A 286 -27.98 9.66 -7.86
C VAL A 286 -27.84 8.14 -8.06
N ALA A 287 -27.63 7.69 -9.29
CA ALA A 287 -27.29 6.28 -9.58
C ALA A 287 -25.78 6.04 -9.43
N THR A 288 -25.38 4.83 -9.01
CA THR A 288 -23.97 4.50 -8.76
C THR A 288 -23.60 3.09 -9.24
N ASN A 289 -22.36 2.69 -8.96
CA ASN A 289 -21.73 1.40 -9.21
C ASN A 289 -21.54 1.05 -10.70
N ARG A 290 -20.27 0.85 -11.09
CA ARG A 290 -19.87 0.41 -12.44
C ARG A 290 -20.39 1.28 -13.59
N ILE A 291 -20.60 2.57 -13.33
CA ILE A 291 -20.76 3.60 -14.36
C ILE A 291 -19.35 4.14 -14.63
N ASN A 292 -18.76 3.80 -15.78
CA ASN A 292 -17.34 4.06 -16.06
C ASN A 292 -17.06 4.57 -17.49
N THR A 293 -18.09 4.87 -18.26
CA THR A 293 -18.00 5.48 -19.59
C THR A 293 -19.04 6.58 -19.75
N PRO A 294 -18.74 7.68 -20.48
CA PRO A 294 -19.69 8.77 -20.67
C PRO A 294 -20.98 8.32 -21.34
N GLU A 295 -20.91 7.36 -22.27
CA GLU A 295 -22.05 6.84 -23.02
C GLU A 295 -23.05 6.16 -22.07
N VAL A 296 -22.55 5.34 -21.14
CA VAL A 296 -23.41 4.68 -20.14
C VAL A 296 -24.03 5.72 -19.21
N ALA A 297 -23.27 6.72 -18.77
CA ALA A 297 -23.79 7.78 -17.90
C ALA A 297 -24.86 8.62 -18.59
N GLU A 298 -24.62 9.02 -19.84
CA GLU A 298 -25.57 9.77 -20.67
C GLU A 298 -26.86 8.98 -20.87
N GLN A 299 -26.77 7.70 -21.24
CA GLN A 299 -27.94 6.87 -21.48
C GLN A 299 -28.82 6.74 -20.23
N LEU A 300 -28.22 6.53 -19.05
CA LEU A 300 -28.98 6.46 -17.78
C LEU A 300 -29.74 7.75 -17.47
N LEU A 301 -29.14 8.90 -17.73
CA LEU A 301 -29.76 10.20 -17.50
C LEU A 301 -30.88 10.45 -18.54
N ALA A 302 -30.60 10.15 -19.82
CA ALA A 302 -31.57 10.29 -20.90
C ALA A 302 -32.80 9.39 -20.72
N ASP A 303 -32.61 8.16 -20.25
CA ASP A 303 -33.69 7.20 -19.97
C ASP A 303 -34.42 7.48 -18.65
N GLY A 304 -34.03 8.51 -17.90
CA GLY A 304 -34.71 8.93 -16.68
C GLY A 304 -34.52 8.00 -15.48
N PHE A 305 -33.46 7.18 -15.46
CA PHE A 305 -33.15 6.31 -14.31
C PHE A 305 -32.74 7.10 -13.07
N CYS A 306 -32.14 8.27 -13.26
CA CYS A 306 -31.59 9.12 -12.20
C CYS A 306 -31.46 10.56 -12.68
N ASP A 307 -31.20 11.48 -11.76
CA ASP A 307 -30.94 12.90 -12.05
C ASP A 307 -29.45 13.21 -12.12
N MET A 308 -28.63 12.36 -11.49
CA MET A 308 -27.18 12.41 -11.47
C MET A 308 -26.57 11.00 -11.48
N VAL A 309 -25.31 10.91 -11.87
CA VAL A 309 -24.51 9.69 -11.74
C VAL A 309 -23.34 9.89 -10.78
N SER A 310 -23.05 8.87 -9.98
CA SER A 310 -21.91 8.81 -9.08
C SER A 310 -20.81 7.96 -9.69
N MET A 311 -19.63 8.55 -9.82
CA MET A 311 -18.43 7.88 -10.29
C MET A 311 -17.31 8.06 -9.26
N ALA A 312 -17.00 6.98 -8.52
CA ALA A 312 -15.87 6.96 -7.60
C ALA A 312 -14.57 6.59 -8.35
N ARG A 313 -14.36 5.28 -8.56
CA ARG A 313 -13.15 4.73 -9.19
C ARG A 313 -12.83 5.23 -10.61
N PRO A 314 -13.81 5.59 -11.48
CA PRO A 314 -13.50 6.25 -12.75
C PRO A 314 -12.67 7.53 -12.58
N LEU A 315 -12.88 8.30 -11.51
CA LEU A 315 -12.15 9.55 -11.25
C LEU A 315 -10.82 9.35 -10.49
N LEU A 316 -10.54 8.11 -10.03
CA LEU A 316 -9.16 7.68 -9.75
C LEU A 316 -8.43 7.35 -11.06
N ALA A 317 -9.09 6.65 -11.97
CA ALA A 317 -8.51 6.22 -13.24
C ALA A 317 -8.23 7.40 -14.18
N ASP A 318 -9.14 8.38 -14.26
CA ASP A 318 -8.96 9.57 -15.07
C ASP A 318 -9.54 10.82 -14.39
N PRO A 319 -8.70 11.76 -13.91
CA PRO A 319 -9.18 13.00 -13.32
C PRO A 319 -9.85 13.94 -14.34
N LEU A 320 -9.59 13.76 -15.64
CA LEU A 320 -10.08 14.61 -16.72
C LEU A 320 -11.28 14.00 -17.46
N PHE A 321 -11.92 12.98 -16.87
CA PHE A 321 -13.03 12.24 -17.48
C PHE A 321 -14.12 13.17 -18.05
N ILE A 322 -14.56 14.16 -17.27
CA ILE A 322 -15.69 15.03 -17.64
C ILE A 322 -15.28 16.03 -18.71
N ALA A 323 -14.11 16.66 -18.56
CA ALA A 323 -13.55 17.55 -19.58
C ALA A 323 -13.39 16.84 -20.93
N LYS A 324 -12.82 15.62 -20.92
CA LYS A 324 -12.70 14.79 -22.13
C LYS A 324 -14.06 14.47 -22.75
N ALA A 325 -15.06 14.12 -21.95
CA ALA A 325 -16.41 13.89 -22.45
C ALA A 325 -17.00 15.17 -23.08
N ALA A 326 -16.87 16.32 -22.41
CA ALA A 326 -17.37 17.61 -22.89
C ALA A 326 -16.73 18.04 -24.22
N GLU A 327 -15.47 17.67 -24.44
CA GLU A 327 -14.71 17.98 -25.65
C GLU A 327 -14.87 16.93 -26.76
N GLY A 328 -15.69 15.89 -26.56
CA GLY A 328 -15.88 14.81 -27.54
C GLY A 328 -14.68 13.86 -27.65
N ARG A 329 -13.83 13.81 -26.61
CA ARG A 329 -12.60 13.01 -26.51
C ARG A 329 -12.78 11.78 -25.60
N ALA A 330 -13.93 11.12 -25.64
CA ALA A 330 -14.21 9.95 -24.79
C ALA A 330 -13.27 8.77 -25.09
N ASP A 331 -12.77 8.67 -26.33
CA ASP A 331 -11.71 7.76 -26.73
C ASP A 331 -10.34 8.11 -26.10
N GLU A 332 -10.21 9.15 -25.28
CA GLU A 332 -9.00 9.45 -24.52
C GLU A 332 -9.11 9.11 -23.04
N ILE A 333 -10.28 8.65 -22.59
CA ILE A 333 -10.55 8.38 -21.18
C ILE A 333 -9.82 7.12 -20.72
N ASN A 334 -9.05 7.23 -19.64
CA ASN A 334 -8.42 6.08 -19.00
C ASN A 334 -9.44 5.33 -18.15
N THR A 335 -10.19 4.42 -18.78
CA THR A 335 -11.37 3.77 -18.19
C THR A 335 -11.01 2.94 -16.96
N CYS A 336 -11.79 3.10 -15.88
CA CYS A 336 -11.68 2.20 -14.73
C CYS A 336 -12.17 0.80 -15.08
N ILE A 337 -11.27 -0.18 -14.96
CA ILE A 337 -11.56 -1.59 -15.27
C ILE A 337 -12.17 -2.39 -14.11
N GLY A 338 -12.50 -1.74 -12.98
CA GLY A 338 -13.12 -2.40 -11.82
C GLY A 338 -12.25 -3.44 -11.10
N CYS A 339 -10.92 -3.43 -11.28
CA CYS A 339 -10.03 -4.47 -10.77
C CYS A 339 -9.88 -4.49 -9.24
N ASN A 340 -10.17 -3.38 -8.56
CA ASN A 340 -9.99 -3.14 -7.11
C ASN A 340 -8.55 -3.23 -6.56
N GLN A 341 -7.57 -3.70 -7.34
CA GLN A 341 -6.23 -4.08 -6.86
C GLN A 341 -5.40 -2.94 -6.24
N ALA A 342 -5.53 -1.72 -6.76
CA ALA A 342 -4.75 -0.56 -6.31
C ALA A 342 -5.59 0.41 -5.46
N CYS A 343 -6.92 0.31 -5.54
CA CYS A 343 -7.82 1.15 -4.76
C CYS A 343 -8.28 0.41 -3.51
N LEU A 344 -9.40 -0.32 -3.58
CA LEU A 344 -9.96 -1.00 -2.42
C LEU A 344 -8.99 -1.97 -1.74
N ASP A 345 -8.29 -2.81 -2.49
CA ASP A 345 -7.36 -3.78 -1.88
C ASP A 345 -6.21 -3.09 -1.11
N HIS A 346 -5.82 -1.87 -1.52
CA HIS A 346 -4.88 -1.05 -0.76
C HIS A 346 -5.52 -0.49 0.51
N THR A 347 -6.73 0.09 0.42
CA THR A 347 -7.47 0.60 1.58
C THR A 347 -7.67 -0.49 2.64
N PHE A 348 -8.14 -1.67 2.25
CA PHE A 348 -8.30 -2.83 3.14
C PHE A 348 -6.96 -3.46 3.60
N ALA A 349 -5.83 -2.97 3.10
CA ALA A 349 -4.49 -3.31 3.56
C ALA A 349 -3.79 -2.17 4.30
N GLY A 350 -4.49 -1.07 4.63
CA GLY A 350 -3.91 0.09 5.32
C GLY A 350 -2.88 0.83 4.48
N LYS A 351 -2.98 0.76 3.15
CA LYS A 351 -2.11 1.47 2.21
C LYS A 351 -2.87 2.62 1.57
N VAL A 352 -2.14 3.69 1.22
CA VAL A 352 -2.70 4.76 0.40
C VAL A 352 -3.22 4.19 -0.92
N THR A 353 -4.45 4.57 -1.27
CA THR A 353 -5.11 4.24 -2.52
C THR A 353 -4.27 4.70 -3.71
N SER A 354 -4.34 3.95 -4.81
CA SER A 354 -3.82 4.32 -6.12
C SER A 354 -4.77 3.76 -7.19
N CYS A 355 -4.35 3.75 -8.45
CA CYS A 355 -5.08 3.11 -9.53
C CYS A 355 -4.14 2.28 -10.40
N LEU A 356 -4.58 1.08 -10.81
CA LEU A 356 -3.78 0.19 -11.66
C LEU A 356 -3.43 0.87 -12.99
N VAL A 357 -4.40 1.54 -13.60
CA VAL A 357 -4.23 2.20 -14.89
C VAL A 357 -3.74 3.64 -14.77
N ASN A 358 -3.77 4.22 -13.56
CA ASN A 358 -3.28 5.56 -13.26
C ASN A 358 -2.50 5.58 -11.94
N PRO A 359 -1.18 5.27 -11.97
CA PRO A 359 -0.38 5.25 -10.76
C PRO A 359 -0.24 6.63 -10.08
N ARG A 360 -0.53 7.74 -10.78
CA ARG A 360 -0.55 9.10 -10.20
C ARG A 360 -1.70 9.33 -9.23
N ALA A 361 -2.76 8.51 -9.27
CA ALA A 361 -3.91 8.69 -8.40
C ALA A 361 -3.50 8.71 -6.92
N CYS A 362 -3.89 9.76 -6.20
CA CYS A 362 -3.51 10.05 -4.81
C CYS A 362 -2.01 10.35 -4.59
N HIS A 363 -1.24 10.46 -5.67
CA HIS A 363 0.20 10.73 -5.70
C HIS A 363 0.51 11.92 -6.61
N GLU A 364 -0.47 12.80 -6.84
CA GLU A 364 -0.38 13.94 -7.76
C GLU A 364 0.76 14.89 -7.42
N THR A 365 1.08 15.05 -6.13
CA THR A 365 2.20 15.89 -5.66
C THR A 365 3.54 15.19 -5.73
N LEU A 366 3.57 13.87 -5.98
CA LEU A 366 4.77 13.03 -5.91
C LEU A 366 5.22 12.55 -7.29
N ILE A 367 4.27 12.24 -8.18
CA ILE A 367 4.53 11.73 -9.53
C ILE A 367 4.03 12.76 -10.54
N ASN A 368 4.95 13.57 -11.06
CA ASN A 368 4.69 14.61 -12.04
C ASN A 368 5.32 14.25 -13.38
N ILE A 369 4.55 14.40 -14.45
CA ILE A 369 5.06 14.27 -15.82
C ILE A 369 5.54 15.66 -16.23
N THR A 370 6.86 15.85 -16.23
CA THR A 370 7.51 17.14 -16.54
C THR A 370 8.32 17.04 -17.83
N PRO A 371 8.48 18.14 -18.58
CA PRO A 371 9.33 18.15 -19.77
C PRO A 371 10.77 17.70 -19.47
N ALA A 372 11.31 16.83 -20.32
CA ALA A 372 12.70 16.38 -20.26
C ALA A 372 13.66 17.48 -20.72
N ALA A 373 14.89 17.48 -20.18
CA ALA A 373 15.93 18.43 -20.56
C ALA A 373 16.41 18.25 -22.02
N SER A 374 16.25 17.05 -22.59
CA SER A 374 16.67 16.69 -23.95
C SER A 374 15.64 15.81 -24.65
N ARG A 375 15.55 15.93 -25.98
CA ARG A 375 14.72 15.07 -26.84
C ARG A 375 15.49 13.82 -27.26
N ASP A 376 16.01 13.08 -26.27
CA ASP A 376 16.77 11.86 -26.54
C ASP A 376 15.91 10.79 -27.21
N LYS A 377 16.53 9.98 -28.08
CA LYS A 377 15.89 8.83 -28.71
C LYS A 377 15.86 7.63 -27.77
N ILE A 378 14.69 7.03 -27.56
CA ILE A 378 14.50 5.88 -26.69
C ILE A 378 13.84 4.73 -27.46
N ALA A 379 14.47 3.55 -27.42
CA ALA A 379 13.85 2.32 -27.90
C ALA A 379 13.16 1.58 -26.75
N VAL A 380 11.92 1.16 -26.96
CA VAL A 380 11.15 0.36 -26.00
C VAL A 380 10.84 -0.98 -26.65
N VAL A 381 11.25 -2.08 -26.03
CA VAL A 381 11.07 -3.44 -26.58
C VAL A 381 10.00 -4.17 -25.79
N GLY A 382 8.83 -4.34 -26.39
CA GLY A 382 7.63 -4.97 -25.82
C GLY A 382 6.53 -3.94 -25.54
N ALA A 383 5.42 -4.04 -26.26
CA ALA A 383 4.20 -3.26 -26.11
C ALA A 383 3.19 -3.92 -25.15
N GLY A 384 3.68 -4.58 -24.10
CA GLY A 384 2.89 -4.96 -22.93
C GLY A 384 2.58 -3.76 -22.03
N PRO A 385 1.79 -3.91 -20.95
CA PRO A 385 1.36 -2.79 -20.11
C PRO A 385 2.50 -1.94 -19.53
N ALA A 386 3.67 -2.54 -19.23
CA ALA A 386 4.85 -1.78 -18.79
C ALA A 386 5.42 -0.88 -19.90
N GLY A 387 5.65 -1.45 -21.09
CA GLY A 387 6.19 -0.72 -22.23
C GLY A 387 5.22 0.32 -22.76
N LEU A 388 3.92 0.04 -22.77
CA LEU A 388 2.87 1.01 -23.11
C LEU A 388 2.89 2.20 -22.16
N SER A 389 2.89 1.93 -20.85
CA SER A 389 2.93 3.00 -19.84
C SER A 389 4.21 3.84 -19.93
N PHE A 390 5.36 3.19 -20.11
CA PHE A 390 6.63 3.90 -20.27
C PHE A 390 6.63 4.75 -21.55
N ALA A 391 6.30 4.15 -22.70
CA ALA A 391 6.41 4.80 -23.99
C ALA A 391 5.55 6.06 -24.08
N THR A 392 4.29 5.99 -23.65
CA THR A 392 3.39 7.14 -23.71
C THR A 392 3.78 8.22 -22.70
N ALA A 393 4.22 7.84 -21.49
CA ALA A 393 4.68 8.83 -20.51
C ALA A 393 6.00 9.50 -20.92
N ALA A 394 6.95 8.74 -21.46
CA ALA A 394 8.22 9.28 -21.94
C ALA A 394 8.02 10.23 -23.13
N ALA A 395 7.11 9.90 -24.05
CA ALA A 395 6.74 10.79 -25.14
C ALA A 395 6.04 12.06 -24.63
N GLN A 396 5.19 11.98 -23.58
CA GLN A 396 4.63 13.17 -22.92
C GLN A 396 5.71 14.05 -22.25
N CYS A 397 6.79 13.45 -21.75
CA CYS A 397 7.96 14.20 -21.29
C CYS A 397 8.75 14.85 -22.44
N GLY A 398 8.50 14.49 -23.71
CA GLY A 398 9.15 15.09 -24.89
C GLY A 398 10.27 14.25 -25.54
N PHE A 399 10.50 13.02 -25.07
CA PHE A 399 11.45 12.09 -25.70
C PHE A 399 10.97 11.62 -27.10
N ASP A 400 11.91 11.27 -27.97
CA ASP A 400 11.63 10.61 -29.26
C ASP A 400 11.58 9.09 -29.04
N VAL A 401 10.37 8.53 -28.95
CA VAL A 401 10.14 7.15 -28.52
C VAL A 401 9.78 6.27 -29.72
N THR A 402 10.52 5.18 -29.89
CA THR A 402 10.14 4.06 -30.78
C THR A 402 9.77 2.83 -29.95
N LEU A 403 8.52 2.36 -30.08
CA LEU A 403 7.99 1.19 -29.38
C LEU A 403 7.92 0.00 -30.35
N PHE A 404 8.66 -1.06 -30.05
CA PHE A 404 8.70 -2.30 -30.83
C PHE A 404 7.87 -3.38 -30.15
N ASP A 405 7.15 -4.19 -30.93
CA ASP A 405 6.57 -5.46 -30.47
C ASP A 405 6.67 -6.52 -31.57
N ALA A 406 6.91 -7.76 -31.16
CA ALA A 406 6.94 -8.89 -32.08
C ALA A 406 5.54 -9.31 -32.55
N ALA A 407 4.49 -9.01 -31.76
CA ALA A 407 3.11 -9.28 -32.09
C ALA A 407 2.53 -8.26 -33.09
N ALA A 408 1.41 -8.64 -33.72
CA ALA A 408 0.68 -7.81 -34.67
C ALA A 408 -0.23 -6.76 -34.02
N GLU A 409 -0.35 -6.75 -32.69
CA GLU A 409 -1.12 -5.79 -31.92
C GLU A 409 -0.42 -5.46 -30.59
N ILE A 410 -0.69 -4.27 -30.03
CA ILE A 410 -0.23 -3.91 -28.69
C ILE A 410 -0.98 -4.70 -27.61
N GLY A 411 -0.40 -4.79 -26.43
CA GLY A 411 -1.10 -5.20 -25.21
C GLY A 411 -0.42 -6.33 -24.43
N GLY A 412 0.43 -7.12 -25.08
CA GLY A 412 1.10 -8.27 -24.44
C GLY A 412 0.09 -9.17 -23.71
N GLN A 413 0.32 -9.44 -22.43
CA GLN A 413 -0.59 -10.31 -21.64
C GLN A 413 -2.01 -9.75 -21.45
N PHE A 414 -2.26 -8.46 -21.68
CA PHE A 414 -3.64 -7.95 -21.67
C PHE A 414 -4.48 -8.50 -22.82
N ASN A 415 -3.86 -8.85 -23.96
CA ASN A 415 -4.59 -9.54 -25.04
C ASN A 415 -5.06 -10.93 -24.65
N ILE A 416 -4.46 -11.53 -23.62
CA ILE A 416 -4.88 -12.81 -23.06
C ILE A 416 -5.93 -12.55 -21.97
N ALA A 417 -5.65 -11.64 -21.05
CA ALA A 417 -6.53 -11.32 -19.93
C ALA A 417 -7.92 -10.82 -20.37
N LYS A 418 -7.99 -10.00 -21.44
CA LYS A 418 -9.25 -9.44 -21.97
C LYS A 418 -10.24 -10.49 -22.48
N GLN A 419 -9.77 -11.72 -22.70
CA GLN A 419 -10.58 -12.84 -23.21
C GLN A 419 -11.18 -13.71 -22.09
N VAL A 420 -10.81 -13.46 -20.83
CA VAL A 420 -11.33 -14.19 -19.67
C VAL A 420 -12.71 -13.63 -19.31
N PRO A 421 -13.76 -14.47 -19.16
CA PRO A 421 -15.08 -14.01 -18.73
C PRO A 421 -15.01 -13.21 -17.42
N GLY A 422 -15.53 -11.98 -17.45
CA GLY A 422 -15.44 -11.03 -16.35
C GLY A 422 -14.18 -10.16 -16.33
N LYS A 423 -13.40 -10.13 -17.42
CA LYS A 423 -12.23 -9.25 -17.63
C LYS A 423 -12.29 -8.50 -18.97
N GLU A 424 -13.47 -8.33 -19.54
CA GLU A 424 -13.67 -7.65 -20.82
C GLU A 424 -13.32 -6.16 -20.75
N GLU A 425 -13.36 -5.54 -19.56
CA GLU A 425 -12.93 -4.14 -19.38
C GLU A 425 -11.44 -3.91 -19.74
N PHE A 426 -10.60 -4.94 -19.83
CA PHE A 426 -9.22 -4.77 -20.28
C PHE A 426 -9.10 -4.34 -21.75
N TYR A 427 -10.16 -4.52 -22.57
CA TYR A 427 -10.23 -3.90 -23.90
C TYR A 427 -10.09 -2.37 -23.83
N GLU A 428 -10.67 -1.74 -22.80
CA GLU A 428 -10.63 -0.28 -22.64
C GLU A 428 -9.22 0.24 -22.35
N THR A 429 -8.41 -0.48 -21.58
CA THR A 429 -7.04 -0.07 -21.31
C THR A 429 -6.17 -0.14 -22.58
N LEU A 430 -6.40 -1.12 -23.45
CA LEU A 430 -5.71 -1.22 -24.73
C LEU A 430 -6.18 -0.14 -25.71
N ARG A 431 -7.48 0.12 -25.76
CA ARG A 431 -8.06 1.25 -26.49
C ARG A 431 -7.40 2.56 -26.04
N TYR A 432 -7.27 2.77 -24.73
CA TYR A 432 -6.62 3.95 -24.14
C TYR A 432 -5.18 4.10 -24.60
N PHE A 433 -4.35 3.07 -24.42
CA PHE A 433 -2.95 3.14 -24.82
C PHE A 433 -2.77 3.28 -26.33
N GLY A 434 -3.63 2.64 -27.14
CA GLY A 434 -3.64 2.84 -28.60
C GLY A 434 -3.86 4.30 -28.97
N LYS A 435 -4.83 4.96 -28.33
CA LYS A 435 -5.06 6.40 -28.52
C LYS A 435 -3.90 7.25 -27.99
N GLN A 436 -3.32 6.93 -26.84
CA GLN A 436 -2.19 7.66 -26.28
C GLN A 436 -0.95 7.56 -27.16
N ILE A 437 -0.67 6.41 -27.77
CA ILE A 437 0.43 6.25 -28.75
C ILE A 437 0.25 7.24 -29.90
N TRP A 438 -0.96 7.33 -30.45
CA TRP A 438 -1.28 8.26 -31.53
C TRP A 438 -1.13 9.73 -31.11
N LEU A 439 -1.70 10.12 -29.96
CA LEU A 439 -1.65 11.49 -29.45
C LEU A 439 -0.22 11.96 -29.11
N THR A 440 0.58 11.06 -28.57
CA THR A 440 1.94 11.39 -28.09
C THR A 440 3.00 11.26 -29.19
N GLY A 441 2.63 10.75 -30.37
CA GLY A 441 3.54 10.60 -31.51
C GLY A 441 4.56 9.47 -31.34
N VAL A 442 4.32 8.50 -30.46
CA VAL A 442 5.18 7.32 -30.30
C VAL A 442 5.24 6.57 -31.63
N THR A 443 6.46 6.33 -32.13
CA THR A 443 6.66 5.53 -33.34
C THR A 443 6.46 4.06 -33.02
N LEU A 444 5.30 3.50 -33.38
CA LEU A 444 4.96 2.10 -33.12
C LEU A 444 5.41 1.18 -34.28
N LYS A 445 6.16 0.12 -33.95
CA LYS A 445 6.61 -0.92 -34.88
C LYS A 445 6.19 -2.31 -34.40
N LEU A 446 5.06 -2.76 -34.89
CA LEU A 446 4.52 -4.11 -34.67
C LEU A 446 5.18 -5.12 -35.63
N ASN A 447 4.96 -6.41 -35.41
CA ASN A 447 5.58 -7.50 -36.18
C ASN A 447 7.11 -7.35 -36.31
N THR A 448 7.76 -6.76 -35.29
CA THR A 448 9.17 -6.41 -35.31
C THR A 448 9.85 -6.98 -34.08
N LYS A 449 10.64 -8.04 -34.27
CA LYS A 449 11.41 -8.69 -33.20
C LYS A 449 12.82 -8.10 -33.12
N ILE A 450 13.27 -7.75 -31.91
CA ILE A 450 14.65 -7.34 -31.64
C ILE A 450 15.47 -8.57 -31.22
N GLY A 451 16.69 -8.76 -31.75
CA GLY A 451 17.62 -9.85 -31.36
C GLY A 451 17.96 -10.87 -32.45
N ALA A 452 18.86 -11.82 -32.14
CA ALA A 452 19.48 -12.77 -33.09
C ALA A 452 18.48 -13.48 -34.01
N MET A 453 18.87 -13.65 -35.29
CA MET A 453 18.03 -14.03 -36.43
C MET A 453 16.99 -15.09 -36.05
N ALA A 454 15.73 -14.66 -35.99
CA ALA A 454 14.63 -15.60 -35.92
C ALA A 454 14.75 -16.56 -37.11
N ARG A 455 14.85 -17.86 -36.86
CA ARG A 455 14.26 -18.82 -37.81
C ARG A 455 12.82 -18.34 -37.99
N ALA A 456 12.50 -17.86 -39.19
CA ALA A 456 11.22 -17.29 -39.53
C ALA A 456 10.11 -18.29 -39.15
N ALA A 457 9.46 -18.07 -38.02
CA ALA A 457 8.24 -18.80 -37.68
C ALA A 457 7.03 -18.19 -38.42
N GLN A 458 7.15 -16.96 -38.92
CA GLN A 458 6.12 -16.26 -39.68
C GLN A 458 6.74 -15.43 -40.83
N PRO A 459 6.27 -15.56 -42.08
CA PRO A 459 6.82 -14.84 -43.25
C PRO A 459 6.72 -13.31 -43.21
N SER A 460 5.92 -12.73 -42.30
CA SER A 460 5.65 -11.29 -42.22
C SER A 460 6.34 -10.54 -41.07
N MET A 461 7.18 -11.22 -40.28
CA MET A 461 7.85 -10.62 -39.12
C MET A 461 9.21 -10.05 -39.50
N ALA A 462 9.41 -8.75 -39.29
CA ALA A 462 10.71 -8.12 -39.42
C ALA A 462 11.59 -8.46 -38.21
N ALA A 463 12.89 -8.65 -38.43
CA ALA A 463 13.88 -8.83 -37.37
C ALA A 463 14.88 -7.67 -37.44
N ILE A 464 15.19 -7.07 -36.29
CA ILE A 464 16.23 -6.05 -36.14
C ILE A 464 17.29 -6.63 -35.21
N SER A 465 18.50 -6.77 -35.72
CA SER A 465 19.67 -7.20 -34.93
C SER A 465 20.04 -6.15 -33.87
N VAL A 466 20.80 -6.56 -32.86
CA VAL A 466 21.34 -5.65 -31.85
C VAL A 466 22.21 -4.57 -32.51
N GLN A 467 22.98 -4.93 -33.54
CA GLN A 467 23.84 -4.00 -34.27
C GLN A 467 23.06 -2.94 -35.04
N GLU A 468 21.95 -3.32 -35.68
CA GLU A 468 21.05 -2.36 -36.35
C GLU A 468 20.37 -1.42 -35.35
N LEU A 469 20.03 -1.92 -34.16
CA LEU A 469 19.46 -1.09 -33.09
C LEU A 469 20.50 -0.06 -32.58
N VAL A 470 21.76 -0.46 -32.42
CA VAL A 470 22.87 0.44 -32.07
C VAL A 470 23.05 1.50 -33.15
N ALA A 471 23.07 1.11 -34.42
CA ALA A 471 23.21 2.02 -35.56
C ALA A 471 22.07 3.05 -35.67
N SER A 472 20.90 2.76 -35.07
CA SER A 472 19.75 3.68 -35.04
C SER A 472 19.92 4.85 -34.06
N GLY A 473 20.97 4.86 -33.23
CA GLY A 473 21.34 6.00 -32.38
C GLY A 473 20.44 6.22 -31.16
N PHE A 474 19.82 5.16 -30.63
CA PHE A 474 19.05 5.24 -29.38
C PHE A 474 19.99 5.46 -28.18
N LYS A 475 19.64 6.41 -27.31
CA LYS A 475 20.39 6.70 -26.08
C LYS A 475 20.05 5.70 -24.97
N HIS A 476 18.78 5.32 -24.88
CA HIS A 476 18.26 4.37 -23.90
C HIS A 476 17.50 3.25 -24.59
N VAL A 477 17.64 2.03 -24.08
CA VAL A 477 16.81 0.88 -24.44
C VAL A 477 16.06 0.41 -23.20
N VAL A 478 14.74 0.38 -23.29
CA VAL A 478 13.86 -0.09 -22.22
C VAL A 478 13.31 -1.45 -22.60
N LEU A 479 13.74 -2.48 -21.90
CA LEU A 479 13.26 -3.85 -22.06
C LEU A 479 12.00 -4.05 -21.21
N ALA A 480 10.86 -4.12 -21.91
CA ALA A 480 9.53 -4.42 -21.41
C ALA A 480 8.99 -5.73 -22.02
N THR A 481 9.90 -6.66 -22.31
CA THR A 481 9.70 -7.93 -23.04
C THR A 481 8.77 -8.91 -22.35
N GLY A 482 8.44 -8.68 -21.08
CA GLY A 482 7.47 -9.49 -20.34
C GLY A 482 8.08 -10.76 -19.78
N VAL A 483 7.38 -11.88 -19.93
CA VAL A 483 7.67 -13.14 -19.23
C VAL A 483 7.44 -14.34 -20.14
N ILE A 484 8.07 -15.45 -19.79
CA ILE A 484 7.82 -16.77 -20.37
C ILE A 484 7.08 -17.67 -19.35
N PRO A 485 6.14 -18.53 -19.80
CA PRO A 485 5.54 -19.56 -18.94
C PRO A 485 6.61 -20.47 -18.34
N ARG A 486 6.48 -20.79 -17.04
CA ARG A 486 7.36 -21.75 -16.38
C ARG A 486 6.95 -23.19 -16.73
N THR A 487 7.90 -24.00 -17.16
CA THR A 487 7.73 -25.45 -17.34
C THR A 487 8.22 -26.19 -16.09
N PRO A 488 7.33 -26.77 -15.26
CA PRO A 488 7.76 -27.50 -14.08
C PRO A 488 8.40 -28.85 -14.46
N PRO A 489 9.43 -29.31 -13.72
CA PRO A 489 10.10 -30.59 -14.00
C PRO A 489 9.24 -31.76 -13.48
N ILE A 490 8.19 -32.10 -14.20
CA ILE A 490 7.29 -33.22 -13.90
C ILE A 490 7.58 -34.34 -14.90
N ASP A 491 7.63 -35.58 -14.44
CA ASP A 491 7.76 -36.73 -15.33
C ASP A 491 6.58 -36.77 -16.33
N GLY A 492 6.87 -36.89 -17.62
CA GLY A 492 5.87 -36.79 -18.69
C GLY A 492 5.37 -35.36 -18.99
N ILE A 493 6.10 -34.29 -18.65
CA ILE A 493 5.68 -32.90 -18.94
C ILE A 493 5.49 -32.61 -20.45
N ASP A 494 6.13 -33.37 -21.33
CA ASP A 494 5.97 -33.26 -22.79
C ASP A 494 4.88 -34.17 -23.37
N HIS A 495 4.08 -34.83 -22.51
CA HIS A 495 3.00 -35.72 -22.93
C HIS A 495 1.93 -34.96 -23.75
N PRO A 496 1.30 -35.55 -24.79
CA PRO A 496 0.29 -34.87 -25.63
C PRO A 496 -0.93 -34.28 -24.90
N LYS A 497 -1.20 -34.73 -23.68
CA LYS A 497 -2.25 -34.18 -22.82
C LYS A 497 -1.90 -32.80 -22.24
N VAL A 498 -0.62 -32.45 -22.20
CA VAL A 498 -0.11 -31.23 -21.58
C VAL A 498 -0.29 -30.04 -22.50
N LEU A 499 -0.89 -28.97 -21.98
CA LEU A 499 -1.03 -27.67 -22.63
C LEU A 499 -0.49 -26.58 -21.70
N GLY A 500 0.12 -25.54 -22.23
CA GLY A 500 0.36 -24.30 -21.49
C GLY A 500 -0.90 -23.45 -21.39
N TYR A 501 -0.98 -22.54 -20.41
CA TYR A 501 -2.10 -21.58 -20.37
C TYR A 501 -2.17 -20.69 -21.62
N LEU A 502 -1.04 -20.43 -22.29
CA LEU A 502 -1.01 -19.72 -23.57
C LEU A 502 -1.63 -20.53 -24.71
N ASP A 503 -1.37 -21.85 -24.76
CA ASP A 503 -1.98 -22.73 -25.76
C ASP A 503 -3.51 -22.68 -25.69
N VAL A 504 -4.04 -22.61 -24.47
CA VAL A 504 -5.48 -22.57 -24.20
C VAL A 504 -6.06 -21.18 -24.46
N LEU A 505 -5.51 -20.15 -23.80
CA LEU A 505 -6.11 -18.82 -23.78
C LEU A 505 -5.78 -18.00 -25.04
N ARG A 506 -4.56 -18.10 -25.57
CA ARG A 506 -4.11 -17.35 -26.75
C ARG A 506 -4.33 -18.15 -28.03
N ASP A 507 -3.80 -19.38 -28.08
CA ASP A 507 -3.73 -20.16 -29.33
C ASP A 507 -4.97 -21.01 -29.58
N LYS A 508 -5.90 -21.05 -28.63
CA LYS A 508 -7.20 -21.73 -28.73
C LYS A 508 -7.09 -23.22 -29.08
N LYS A 509 -6.03 -23.88 -28.61
CA LYS A 509 -5.91 -25.34 -28.78
C LYS A 509 -7.13 -26.04 -28.17
N PRO A 510 -7.65 -27.10 -28.81
CA PRO A 510 -8.78 -27.86 -28.26
C PRO A 510 -8.47 -28.40 -26.87
N VAL A 511 -9.44 -28.27 -25.96
CA VAL A 511 -9.38 -28.79 -24.59
C VAL A 511 -10.58 -29.69 -24.35
N GLY A 512 -10.33 -30.91 -23.86
CA GLY A 512 -11.34 -31.94 -23.60
C GLY A 512 -12.32 -31.59 -22.47
N LYS A 513 -13.12 -32.58 -22.07
CA LYS A 513 -14.22 -32.43 -21.11
C LYS A 513 -13.75 -32.43 -19.65
N THR A 514 -12.66 -33.12 -19.34
CA THR A 514 -12.09 -33.19 -17.99
C THR A 514 -10.67 -32.63 -17.98
N VAL A 515 -10.41 -31.63 -17.14
CA VAL A 515 -9.16 -30.86 -17.16
C VAL A 515 -8.54 -30.75 -15.78
N ALA A 516 -7.22 -30.94 -15.67
CA ALA A 516 -6.45 -30.60 -14.47
C ALA A 516 -5.59 -29.36 -14.70
N LEU A 517 -5.69 -28.36 -13.82
CA LEU A 517 -4.90 -27.13 -13.85
C LEU A 517 -3.80 -27.20 -12.79
N ILE A 518 -2.53 -27.21 -13.21
CA ILE A 518 -1.38 -27.19 -12.30
C ILE A 518 -0.98 -25.73 -12.03
N GLY A 519 -1.28 -25.26 -10.82
CA GLY A 519 -0.97 -23.91 -10.35
C GLY A 519 -2.24 -23.06 -10.16
N ALA A 520 -2.51 -22.67 -8.91
CA ALA A 520 -3.72 -21.94 -8.52
C ALA A 520 -3.47 -20.47 -8.13
N GLY A 521 -2.55 -19.81 -8.83
CA GLY A 521 -2.41 -18.35 -8.80
C GLY A 521 -3.46 -17.66 -9.69
N GLY A 522 -3.33 -16.34 -9.89
CA GLY A 522 -4.27 -15.55 -10.71
C GLY A 522 -4.55 -16.16 -12.10
N ILE A 523 -3.50 -16.55 -12.83
CA ILE A 523 -3.63 -17.19 -14.16
C ILE A 523 -4.37 -18.53 -14.09
N GLY A 524 -4.16 -19.32 -13.03
CA GLY A 524 -4.86 -20.59 -12.84
C GLY A 524 -6.36 -20.40 -12.64
N PHE A 525 -6.74 -19.40 -11.84
CA PHE A 525 -8.15 -19.02 -11.65
C PHE A 525 -8.77 -18.46 -12.93
N ASP A 526 -8.05 -17.62 -13.66
CA ASP A 526 -8.52 -17.08 -14.95
C ASP A 526 -8.70 -18.18 -16.01
N THR A 527 -7.77 -19.13 -16.07
CA THR A 527 -7.84 -20.27 -16.99
C THR A 527 -9.00 -21.19 -16.61
N ALA A 528 -9.23 -21.43 -15.32
CA ALA A 528 -10.41 -22.15 -14.84
C ALA A 528 -11.69 -21.43 -15.28
N GLU A 529 -11.79 -20.13 -15.02
CA GLU A 529 -12.96 -19.34 -15.42
C GLU A 529 -13.21 -19.43 -16.92
N TYR A 530 -12.18 -19.24 -17.75
CA TYR A 530 -12.31 -19.36 -19.21
C TYR A 530 -12.82 -20.73 -19.66
N LEU A 531 -12.36 -21.82 -19.02
CA LEU A 531 -12.74 -23.18 -19.41
C LEU A 531 -14.17 -23.58 -19.00
N LEU A 532 -14.77 -22.85 -18.04
CA LEU A 532 -16.07 -23.17 -17.44
C LEU A 532 -17.24 -22.40 -18.07
N HIS A 533 -16.99 -21.53 -19.05
CA HIS A 533 -18.01 -20.71 -19.70
C HIS A 533 -18.08 -20.98 -21.20
N GLU A 534 -19.29 -20.92 -21.74
CA GLU A 534 -19.60 -20.86 -23.17
C GLU A 534 -20.54 -19.67 -23.42
N GLY A 535 -20.48 -19.10 -24.63
CA GLY A 535 -21.34 -17.98 -25.02
C GLY A 535 -21.00 -16.66 -24.32
N THR A 536 -22.03 -15.83 -24.09
CA THR A 536 -21.87 -14.49 -23.51
C THR A 536 -21.57 -14.58 -22.01
N SER A 537 -20.52 -13.88 -21.59
CA SER A 537 -20.13 -13.74 -20.20
C SER A 537 -21.21 -13.02 -19.36
N PRO A 538 -21.47 -13.45 -18.12
CA PRO A 538 -22.36 -12.74 -17.20
C PRO A 538 -21.98 -11.28 -16.96
N SER A 539 -20.70 -10.90 -17.09
CA SER A 539 -20.28 -9.49 -16.93
C SER A 539 -20.78 -8.57 -18.04
N LEU A 540 -21.28 -9.12 -19.15
CA LEU A 540 -21.87 -8.39 -20.27
C LEU A 540 -23.41 -8.49 -20.31
N ASP A 541 -24.01 -9.34 -19.47
CA ASP A 541 -25.45 -9.58 -19.42
C ASP A 541 -25.95 -9.46 -17.97
N LYS A 542 -26.70 -8.37 -17.71
CA LYS A 542 -27.24 -8.06 -16.37
C LYS A 542 -28.18 -9.15 -15.86
N ALA A 543 -29.05 -9.70 -16.72
CA ALA A 543 -30.03 -10.70 -16.31
C ALA A 543 -29.32 -12.00 -15.92
N LYS A 544 -28.35 -12.43 -16.72
CA LYS A 544 -27.51 -13.60 -16.41
C LYS A 544 -26.73 -13.39 -15.11
N PHE A 545 -26.12 -12.22 -14.92
CA PHE A 545 -25.43 -11.88 -13.68
C PHE A 545 -26.36 -11.94 -12.45
N PHE A 546 -27.55 -11.35 -12.52
CA PHE A 546 -28.50 -11.37 -11.40
C PHE A 546 -28.99 -12.78 -11.08
N ALA A 547 -29.31 -13.58 -12.09
CA ALA A 547 -29.67 -14.98 -11.91
C ALA A 547 -28.55 -15.76 -11.22
N GLU A 548 -27.30 -15.65 -11.70
CA GLU A 548 -26.15 -16.37 -11.14
C GLU A 548 -25.84 -16.02 -9.69
N TRP A 549 -26.07 -14.77 -9.30
CA TRP A 549 -25.78 -14.30 -7.95
C TRP A 549 -26.99 -14.28 -7.02
N GLY A 550 -28.18 -14.65 -7.52
CA GLY A 550 -29.39 -14.68 -6.71
C GLY A 550 -29.87 -13.29 -6.31
N VAL A 551 -29.89 -12.35 -7.26
CA VAL A 551 -30.46 -11.02 -7.06
C VAL A 551 -31.92 -11.05 -7.49
N ASP A 552 -32.81 -10.65 -6.58
CA ASP A 552 -34.23 -10.46 -6.89
C ASP A 552 -34.44 -9.05 -7.47
N THR A 553 -34.66 -8.97 -8.79
CA THR A 553 -34.91 -7.71 -9.48
C THR A 553 -36.34 -7.19 -9.34
N ASP A 554 -37.26 -8.01 -8.81
CA ASP A 554 -38.67 -7.66 -8.65
C ASP A 554 -38.98 -7.12 -7.24
N TYR A 555 -37.99 -7.08 -6.35
CA TYR A 555 -38.16 -6.70 -4.93
C TYR A 555 -39.21 -7.54 -4.18
N SER A 556 -39.47 -8.77 -4.63
CA SER A 556 -40.41 -9.68 -3.99
C SER A 556 -39.94 -10.17 -2.61
N SER A 557 -38.63 -10.14 -2.35
CA SER A 557 -38.02 -10.57 -1.10
C SER A 557 -37.23 -9.46 -0.40
N ARG A 558 -37.12 -9.59 0.93
CA ARG A 558 -36.32 -8.69 1.77
C ARG A 558 -34.85 -8.70 1.39
N GLY A 559 -34.25 -7.52 1.24
CA GLY A 559 -32.86 -7.36 0.84
C GLY A 559 -32.60 -7.65 -0.65
N GLY A 560 -33.64 -7.96 -1.44
CA GLY A 560 -33.55 -8.25 -2.88
C GLY A 560 -32.75 -9.51 -3.19
N LEU A 561 -33.06 -10.60 -2.48
CA LEU A 561 -32.38 -11.89 -2.60
C LEU A 561 -33.29 -12.95 -3.24
N ALA A 562 -32.78 -13.62 -4.26
CA ALA A 562 -33.41 -14.78 -4.89
C ALA A 562 -32.48 -16.00 -4.78
N PRO A 563 -32.99 -17.22 -4.98
CA PRO A 563 -32.13 -18.38 -5.20
C PRO A 563 -31.21 -18.17 -6.40
N ALA A 564 -29.91 -18.43 -6.23
CA ALA A 564 -28.96 -18.37 -7.33
C ALA A 564 -29.20 -19.48 -8.37
N HIS A 565 -29.16 -19.11 -9.64
CA HIS A 565 -29.28 -20.02 -10.77
C HIS A 565 -27.95 -20.08 -11.54
N ILE A 566 -27.24 -21.20 -11.38
CA ILE A 566 -25.91 -21.41 -11.96
C ILE A 566 -26.04 -22.28 -13.20
N GLU A 567 -25.66 -21.75 -14.36
CA GLU A 567 -25.58 -22.55 -15.59
C GLU A 567 -24.64 -23.74 -15.44
N ALA A 568 -25.00 -24.86 -16.09
CA ALA A 568 -24.18 -26.06 -16.13
C ALA A 568 -22.82 -25.75 -16.78
N SER A 569 -21.74 -26.21 -16.15
CA SER A 569 -20.40 -26.03 -16.73
C SER A 569 -20.15 -27.03 -17.87
N PRO A 570 -19.55 -26.61 -19.00
CA PRO A 570 -19.25 -27.48 -20.12
C PRO A 570 -18.13 -28.50 -19.81
N ARG A 571 -17.38 -28.29 -18.72
CA ARG A 571 -16.21 -29.09 -18.35
C ARG A 571 -16.17 -29.41 -16.86
N LYS A 572 -15.55 -30.55 -16.54
CA LYS A 572 -15.09 -30.87 -15.20
C LYS A 572 -13.66 -30.36 -15.01
N VAL A 573 -13.42 -29.52 -14.01
CA VAL A 573 -12.11 -28.90 -13.77
C VAL A 573 -11.58 -29.24 -12.38
N TYR A 574 -10.31 -29.64 -12.32
CA TYR A 574 -9.51 -29.74 -11.11
C TYR A 574 -8.53 -28.56 -11.06
N LEU A 575 -8.45 -27.85 -9.94
CA LEU A 575 -7.50 -26.74 -9.74
C LEU A 575 -6.54 -27.10 -8.60
N LEU A 576 -5.26 -27.29 -8.94
CA LEU A 576 -4.29 -27.89 -8.04
C LEU A 576 -3.17 -26.92 -7.64
N GLN A 577 -2.73 -27.00 -6.39
CA GLN A 577 -1.51 -26.32 -5.92
C GLN A 577 -0.71 -27.17 -4.94
N ARG A 578 0.61 -26.94 -4.93
CA ARG A 578 1.55 -27.57 -3.97
C ARG A 578 1.41 -27.02 -2.55
N LYS A 579 1.12 -25.72 -2.42
CA LYS A 579 0.97 -25.06 -1.11
C LYS A 579 -0.19 -25.71 -0.35
N ALA A 580 0.00 -25.98 0.94
CA ALA A 580 -1.05 -26.53 1.81
C ALA A 580 -2.09 -25.49 2.23
N SER A 581 -1.83 -24.20 2.01
CA SER A 581 -2.80 -23.13 2.26
C SER A 581 -4.04 -23.29 1.38
N LYS A 582 -5.13 -22.61 1.74
CA LYS A 582 -6.38 -22.62 0.97
C LYS A 582 -6.13 -22.19 -0.48
N VAL A 583 -6.78 -22.86 -1.43
CA VAL A 583 -6.68 -22.51 -2.85
C VAL A 583 -7.26 -21.11 -3.08
N GLY A 584 -6.49 -20.24 -3.73
CA GLY A 584 -6.86 -18.85 -4.01
C GLY A 584 -6.73 -17.89 -2.82
N ASP A 585 -6.03 -18.26 -1.75
CA ASP A 585 -5.81 -17.39 -0.57
C ASP A 585 -4.98 -16.13 -0.90
N GLY A 586 -4.08 -16.21 -1.88
CA GLY A 586 -3.27 -15.09 -2.36
C GLY A 586 -3.92 -14.21 -3.45
N LEU A 587 -5.22 -14.39 -3.74
CA LEU A 587 -5.94 -13.49 -4.65
C LEU A 587 -6.25 -12.15 -3.98
N GLY A 588 -6.69 -11.15 -4.75
CA GLY A 588 -7.03 -9.81 -4.24
C GLY A 588 -8.01 -9.86 -3.06
N LYS A 589 -7.81 -9.01 -2.05
CA LYS A 589 -8.57 -9.05 -0.79
C LYS A 589 -10.07 -8.93 -1.01
N THR A 590 -10.48 -8.06 -1.93
CA THR A 590 -11.90 -7.75 -2.20
C THR A 590 -12.50 -8.55 -3.35
N THR A 591 -11.69 -9.27 -4.14
CA THR A 591 -12.14 -9.99 -5.34
C THR A 591 -11.91 -11.50 -5.27
N GLY A 592 -10.96 -11.97 -4.47
CA GLY A 592 -10.60 -13.38 -4.37
C GLY A 592 -11.77 -14.27 -3.93
N TRP A 593 -12.64 -13.76 -3.06
CA TRP A 593 -13.84 -14.49 -2.66
C TRP A 593 -14.82 -14.67 -3.83
N ILE A 594 -14.95 -13.67 -4.71
CA ILE A 594 -15.82 -13.71 -5.89
C ILE A 594 -15.39 -14.84 -6.82
N HIS A 595 -14.09 -14.91 -7.12
CA HIS A 595 -13.53 -15.96 -7.98
C HIS A 595 -13.69 -17.35 -7.36
N ARG A 596 -13.38 -17.50 -6.06
CA ARG A 596 -13.56 -18.79 -5.36
C ARG A 596 -15.01 -19.24 -5.33
N THR A 597 -15.96 -18.33 -5.09
CA THR A 597 -17.40 -18.65 -5.10
C THR A 597 -17.85 -19.04 -6.50
N SER A 598 -17.45 -18.28 -7.53
CA SER A 598 -17.74 -18.60 -8.94
C SER A 598 -17.30 -20.02 -9.31
N LEU A 599 -16.05 -20.38 -9.01
CA LEU A 599 -15.52 -21.72 -9.31
C LEU A 599 -16.22 -22.81 -8.48
N LYS A 600 -16.50 -22.54 -7.20
CA LYS A 600 -17.21 -23.49 -6.32
C LYS A 600 -18.64 -23.76 -6.81
N ASN A 601 -19.35 -22.72 -7.22
CA ASN A 601 -20.72 -22.82 -7.74
C ASN A 601 -20.77 -23.65 -9.04
N ARG A 602 -19.67 -23.67 -9.80
CA ARG A 602 -19.50 -24.53 -10.99
C ARG A 602 -18.80 -25.86 -10.71
N HIS A 603 -18.77 -26.28 -9.45
CA HIS A 603 -18.27 -27.59 -9.01
C HIS A 603 -16.80 -27.87 -9.38
N VAL A 604 -15.93 -26.85 -9.42
CA VAL A 604 -14.48 -27.05 -9.57
C VAL A 604 -13.91 -27.76 -8.34
N GLU A 605 -13.17 -28.86 -8.56
CA GLU A 605 -12.47 -29.58 -7.49
C GLU A 605 -11.12 -28.88 -7.20
N MET A 606 -11.07 -28.06 -6.14
CA MET A 606 -9.87 -27.34 -5.71
C MET A 606 -9.04 -28.17 -4.72
N LEU A 607 -7.79 -28.51 -5.07
CA LEU A 607 -6.90 -29.36 -4.28
C LEU A 607 -5.63 -28.61 -3.86
N ALA A 608 -5.36 -28.55 -2.55
CA ALA A 608 -4.15 -27.99 -1.95
C ALA A 608 -3.22 -29.10 -1.43
N GLY A 609 -1.95 -28.78 -1.17
CA GLY A 609 -0.98 -29.74 -0.64
C GLY A 609 -0.63 -30.88 -1.61
N VAL A 610 -0.76 -30.64 -2.92
CA VAL A 610 -0.60 -31.67 -3.96
C VAL A 610 0.87 -31.87 -4.30
N THR A 611 1.33 -33.12 -4.35
CA THR A 611 2.60 -33.50 -5.00
C THR A 611 2.29 -34.11 -6.37
N TYR A 612 2.86 -33.55 -7.44
CA TYR A 612 2.73 -34.08 -8.79
C TYR A 612 3.76 -35.20 -9.01
N ARG A 613 3.32 -36.37 -9.49
CA ARG A 613 4.19 -37.53 -9.72
C ARG A 613 4.60 -37.64 -11.18
N LYS A 614 3.64 -37.88 -12.06
CA LYS A 614 3.85 -38.02 -13.50
C LYS A 614 2.58 -37.73 -14.30
N ILE A 615 2.74 -37.57 -15.61
CA ILE A 615 1.67 -37.40 -16.58
C ILE A 615 1.82 -38.49 -17.66
N ASP A 616 0.77 -39.28 -17.89
CA ASP A 616 0.74 -40.30 -18.94
C ASP A 616 -0.67 -40.45 -19.54
N ASP A 617 -0.91 -41.50 -20.34
CA ASP A 617 -2.20 -41.77 -20.99
C ASP A 617 -3.36 -41.91 -20.00
N ALA A 618 -3.10 -42.38 -18.77
CA ALA A 618 -4.12 -42.50 -17.72
C ALA A 618 -4.47 -41.15 -17.07
N GLY A 619 -3.68 -40.10 -17.29
CA GLY A 619 -3.94 -38.73 -16.83
C GLY A 619 -2.85 -38.20 -15.89
N LEU A 620 -3.26 -37.39 -14.89
CA LEU A 620 -2.35 -36.76 -13.94
C LEU A 620 -2.25 -37.58 -12.65
N HIS A 621 -1.07 -38.11 -12.35
CA HIS A 621 -0.79 -38.85 -11.12
C HIS A 621 -0.32 -37.90 -10.03
N ILE A 622 -1.03 -37.91 -8.89
CA ILE A 622 -0.77 -37.03 -7.75
C ILE A 622 -0.68 -37.79 -6.43
N THR A 623 -0.09 -37.14 -5.43
CA THR A 623 -0.24 -37.52 -4.02
C THR A 623 -0.87 -36.35 -3.28
N VAL A 624 -1.92 -36.61 -2.50
CA VAL A 624 -2.59 -35.62 -1.64
C VAL A 624 -2.81 -36.28 -0.28
N ASN A 625 -2.42 -35.63 0.81
CA ASN A 625 -2.50 -36.18 2.17
C ASN A 625 -1.83 -37.57 2.34
N GLY A 626 -0.76 -37.82 1.59
CA GLY A 626 -0.05 -39.11 1.60
C GLY A 626 -0.68 -40.20 0.74
N GLU A 627 -1.89 -40.00 0.21
CA GLU A 627 -2.57 -40.98 -0.65
C GLU A 627 -2.29 -40.73 -2.13
N ALA A 628 -1.97 -41.78 -2.86
CA ALA A 628 -1.79 -41.73 -4.31
C ALA A 628 -3.15 -41.73 -5.02
N ARG A 629 -3.33 -40.82 -5.98
CA ARG A 629 -4.54 -40.70 -6.80
C ARG A 629 -4.16 -40.42 -8.24
N THR A 630 -4.86 -41.04 -9.19
CA THR A 630 -4.78 -40.68 -10.60
C THR A 630 -6.03 -39.91 -10.98
N LEU A 631 -5.85 -38.72 -11.57
CA LEU A 631 -6.95 -37.93 -12.14
C LEU A 631 -7.07 -38.28 -13.63
N PRO A 632 -8.13 -39.00 -14.05
CA PRO A 632 -8.33 -39.38 -15.45
C PRO A 632 -8.82 -38.18 -16.25
N VAL A 633 -7.88 -37.35 -16.69
CA VAL A 633 -8.16 -36.09 -17.40
C VAL A 633 -7.82 -36.19 -18.88
N ASP A 634 -8.58 -35.48 -19.68
CA ASP A 634 -8.33 -35.33 -21.12
C ASP A 634 -7.10 -34.45 -21.35
N ASN A 635 -6.97 -33.38 -20.55
CA ASN A 635 -5.85 -32.44 -20.62
C ASN A 635 -5.33 -32.03 -19.23
N VAL A 636 -4.02 -31.71 -19.18
CA VAL A 636 -3.36 -31.07 -18.04
C VAL A 636 -2.86 -29.70 -18.50
N VAL A 637 -3.35 -28.62 -17.90
CA VAL A 637 -2.94 -27.25 -18.27
C VAL A 637 -1.96 -26.70 -17.22
N ILE A 638 -0.80 -26.24 -17.69
CA ILE A 638 0.27 -25.71 -16.84
C ILE A 638 0.07 -24.21 -16.61
N CYS A 639 -0.20 -23.85 -15.36
CA CYS A 639 -0.35 -22.49 -14.84
C CYS A 639 0.67 -22.25 -13.69
N ALA A 640 1.86 -22.84 -13.79
CA ALA A 640 2.82 -23.00 -12.69
C ALA A 640 3.68 -21.75 -12.38
N GLY A 641 3.25 -20.58 -12.84
CA GLY A 641 3.98 -19.32 -12.72
C GLY A 641 4.73 -18.93 -13.99
N GLN A 642 5.56 -17.89 -13.86
CA GLN A 642 6.21 -17.21 -14.98
C GLN A 642 7.68 -16.92 -14.63
N GLU A 643 8.50 -16.67 -15.65
CA GLU A 643 9.92 -16.29 -15.52
C GLU A 643 10.23 -15.06 -16.37
N PRO A 644 11.14 -14.16 -15.94
CA PRO A 644 11.46 -12.95 -16.70
C PRO A 644 12.08 -13.26 -18.07
N GLN A 645 11.64 -12.56 -19.13
CA GLN A 645 12.25 -12.70 -20.46
C GLN A 645 13.36 -11.66 -20.67
N ARG A 646 14.63 -12.03 -20.43
CA ARG A 646 15.79 -11.11 -20.44
C ARG A 646 16.88 -11.41 -21.47
N GLU A 647 16.61 -12.28 -22.44
CA GLU A 647 17.61 -12.77 -23.41
C GLU A 647 18.38 -11.65 -24.15
N LEU A 648 17.75 -10.49 -24.39
CA LEU A 648 18.39 -9.36 -25.08
C LEU A 648 19.33 -8.52 -24.19
N GLN A 649 19.24 -8.65 -22.86
CA GLN A 649 19.88 -7.72 -21.94
C GLN A 649 21.41 -7.74 -22.06
N ALA A 650 22.02 -8.92 -22.03
CA ALA A 650 23.46 -9.07 -22.04
C ALA A 650 24.08 -8.53 -23.34
N ASP A 651 23.47 -8.87 -24.49
CA ASP A 651 23.96 -8.43 -25.81
C ASP A 651 23.85 -6.90 -25.98
N LEU A 652 22.75 -6.30 -25.51
CA LEU A 652 22.56 -4.84 -25.57
C LEU A 652 23.55 -4.10 -24.66
N GLN A 653 23.82 -4.63 -23.47
CA GLN A 653 24.82 -4.07 -22.55
C GLN A 653 26.24 -4.22 -23.09
N ALA A 654 26.58 -5.37 -23.66
CA ALA A 654 27.86 -5.61 -24.32
C ALA A 654 28.08 -4.68 -25.52
N ALA A 655 27.01 -4.26 -26.19
CA ALA A 655 27.03 -3.26 -27.25
C ALA A 655 27.10 -1.79 -26.76
N GLY A 656 27.22 -1.55 -25.44
CA GLY A 656 27.41 -0.23 -24.86
C GLY A 656 26.15 0.62 -24.69
N LEU A 657 24.96 0.04 -24.85
CA LEU A 657 23.68 0.76 -24.69
C LEU A 657 23.27 0.88 -23.22
N ALA A 658 22.60 1.98 -22.86
CA ALA A 658 21.98 2.13 -21.56
C ALA A 658 20.66 1.35 -21.50
N VAL A 659 20.68 0.20 -20.83
CA VAL A 659 19.54 -0.75 -20.78
C VAL A 659 18.80 -0.66 -19.45
N HIS A 660 17.47 -0.55 -19.51
CA HIS A 660 16.56 -0.54 -18.35
C HIS A 660 15.59 -1.72 -18.43
N LEU A 661 15.23 -2.31 -17.29
CA LEU A 661 14.24 -3.40 -17.20
C LEU A 661 12.99 -2.93 -16.46
N ILE A 662 11.81 -3.17 -17.04
CA ILE A 662 10.53 -2.86 -16.40
C ILE A 662 9.50 -3.99 -16.56
N GLY A 663 8.53 -4.03 -15.66
CA GLY A 663 7.46 -5.03 -15.67
C GLY A 663 7.99 -6.44 -15.52
N GLY A 664 7.44 -7.38 -16.29
CA GLY A 664 7.80 -8.79 -16.18
C GLY A 664 9.23 -9.13 -16.58
N ALA A 665 9.84 -8.31 -17.44
CA ALA A 665 11.25 -8.45 -17.77
C ALA A 665 12.14 -8.15 -16.56
N SER A 666 11.66 -7.30 -15.64
CA SER A 666 12.35 -6.96 -14.39
C SER A 666 12.04 -7.98 -13.28
N GLU A 667 10.79 -8.32 -13.00
CA GLU A 667 10.45 -9.33 -11.99
C GLU A 667 9.14 -10.04 -12.37
N ALA A 668 9.14 -11.36 -12.36
CA ALA A 668 7.98 -12.19 -12.73
C ALA A 668 7.24 -12.75 -11.50
N THR A 669 7.90 -12.79 -10.33
CA THR A 669 7.31 -13.23 -9.07
C THR A 669 6.23 -12.25 -8.63
N GLU A 670 5.01 -12.77 -8.47
CA GLU A 670 3.82 -11.99 -8.11
C GLU A 670 3.63 -10.75 -8.99
N LEU A 671 4.06 -10.83 -10.27
CA LEU A 671 3.87 -9.74 -11.21
C LEU A 671 2.38 -9.56 -11.49
N ASP A 672 1.89 -8.38 -11.19
CA ASP A 672 0.60 -7.90 -11.67
C ASP A 672 0.79 -6.68 -12.59
N ALA A 673 -0.28 -6.34 -13.31
CA ALA A 673 -0.25 -5.20 -14.21
C ALA A 673 -0.16 -3.85 -13.48
N LYS A 674 -0.55 -3.79 -12.20
CA LYS A 674 -0.36 -2.61 -11.35
C LYS A 674 1.13 -2.28 -11.20
N ARG A 675 1.97 -3.27 -10.89
CA ARG A 675 3.44 -3.09 -10.83
C ARG A 675 4.00 -2.72 -12.20
N ALA A 676 3.56 -3.41 -13.25
CA ALA A 676 4.04 -3.19 -14.62
C ALA A 676 3.82 -1.74 -15.09
N ILE A 677 2.59 -1.22 -14.96
CA ILE A 677 2.23 0.15 -15.37
C ILE A 677 2.96 1.17 -14.49
N LYS A 678 2.98 0.97 -13.16
CA LYS A 678 3.68 1.85 -12.23
C LYS A 678 5.17 1.99 -12.55
N GLN A 679 5.87 0.88 -12.76
CA GLN A 679 7.29 0.91 -13.12
C GLN A 679 7.55 1.62 -14.45
N GLY A 680 6.67 1.44 -15.44
CA GLY A 680 6.78 2.13 -16.72
C GLY A 680 6.67 3.66 -16.57
N LEU A 681 5.66 4.14 -15.82
CA LEU A 681 5.50 5.56 -15.54
C LEU A 681 6.68 6.13 -14.73
N GLU A 682 7.09 5.47 -13.65
CA GLU A 682 8.15 5.95 -12.77
C GLU A 682 9.49 6.08 -13.50
N LEU A 683 9.84 5.12 -14.37
CA LEU A 683 11.06 5.20 -15.16
C LEU A 683 11.02 6.38 -16.16
N ALA A 684 9.87 6.62 -16.81
CA ALA A 684 9.72 7.74 -17.74
C ALA A 684 9.91 9.09 -17.04
N VAL A 685 9.31 9.26 -15.85
CA VAL A 685 9.46 10.46 -15.03
C VAL A 685 10.91 10.62 -14.57
N ALA A 686 11.55 9.55 -14.08
CA ALA A 686 12.93 9.59 -13.62
C ALA A 686 13.92 9.98 -14.73
N LEU A 687 13.73 9.47 -15.95
CA LEU A 687 14.56 9.85 -17.10
C LEU A 687 14.40 11.33 -17.44
N ALA A 688 13.18 11.87 -17.37
CA ALA A 688 12.90 13.26 -17.67
C ALA A 688 13.53 14.24 -16.66
N SER A 689 13.50 13.90 -15.36
CA SER A 689 14.12 14.70 -14.30
C SER A 689 15.64 14.58 -14.21
N GLY A 690 16.26 13.73 -15.04
CA GLY A 690 17.70 13.43 -14.95
C GLY A 690 18.09 12.65 -13.69
N SER A 691 17.11 12.13 -12.95
CA SER A 691 17.29 11.33 -11.73
C SER A 691 17.26 9.83 -11.98
N ALA A 692 16.96 9.39 -13.21
CA ALA A 692 17.24 8.03 -13.64
C ALA A 692 18.75 7.86 -13.63
N GLU A 693 19.22 7.04 -12.69
CA GLU A 693 20.61 6.62 -12.64
C GLU A 693 21.06 6.22 -14.06
N LYS A 694 22.21 6.77 -14.47
CA LYS A 694 23.01 6.18 -15.56
C LYS A 694 23.15 4.69 -15.26
N PRO A 695 23.24 3.80 -16.27
CA PRO A 695 23.80 2.48 -16.01
C PRO A 695 25.12 2.71 -15.30
N SER A 696 25.23 2.23 -14.07
CA SER A 696 26.43 2.39 -13.26
C SER A 696 27.53 1.58 -13.92
N GLN A 697 28.26 2.19 -14.86
CA GLN A 697 29.70 1.99 -14.84
C GLN A 697 30.20 2.60 -13.52
N PRO A 698 31.11 1.92 -12.81
CA PRO A 698 31.57 2.36 -11.50
C PRO A 698 32.21 3.74 -11.65
N SER A 699 31.49 4.79 -11.26
CA SER A 699 32.05 6.13 -11.22
C SER A 699 33.00 6.17 -10.05
N THR A 700 34.28 6.26 -10.38
CA THR A 700 35.35 6.74 -9.54
C THR A 700 34.90 8.03 -8.85
N VAL A 701 34.45 7.92 -7.61
CA VAL A 701 34.47 9.06 -6.71
C VAL A 701 35.95 9.33 -6.48
N ASP A 702 36.39 10.53 -6.87
CA ASP A 702 37.70 11.04 -6.49
C ASP A 702 37.84 10.88 -4.98
N ALA A 703 38.63 9.89 -4.59
CA ALA A 703 39.15 9.80 -3.26
C ALA A 703 39.87 11.14 -2.97
N PRO A 704 39.69 11.75 -1.79
CA PRO A 704 40.69 12.70 -1.35
C PRO A 704 42.03 11.97 -1.45
N ARG A 705 42.97 12.53 -2.22
CA ARG A 705 44.36 12.08 -2.23
C ARG A 705 44.86 12.21 -0.80
N VAL A 706 44.73 11.13 -0.03
CA VAL A 706 45.49 10.95 1.20
C VAL A 706 46.87 10.57 0.72
N ASN A 707 47.80 11.51 0.90
CA ASN A 707 49.22 11.27 0.70
C ASN A 707 49.58 9.94 1.35
N ALA A 708 50.22 9.08 0.56
CA ALA A 708 50.90 7.92 1.05
C ALA A 708 52.07 8.38 1.93
N GLU A 709 51.80 8.57 3.22
CA GLU A 709 52.82 8.58 4.26
C GLU A 709 52.64 7.33 5.11
N SER A 710 53.55 6.39 4.85
CA SER A 710 54.12 5.40 5.78
C SER A 710 53.25 4.83 6.91
N THR A 711 52.99 3.54 6.78
CA THR A 711 53.18 2.52 7.84
C THR A 711 53.94 3.01 9.09
N ALA A 712 53.24 3.13 10.22
CA ALA A 712 53.81 3.00 11.56
C ALA A 712 52.72 2.64 12.59
N MET A 713 52.96 1.55 13.34
CA MET A 713 52.31 1.26 14.61
C MET A 713 52.50 2.41 15.63
N ASN A 714 51.58 2.48 16.60
CA ASN A 714 51.68 3.19 17.89
C ASN A 714 51.51 4.72 17.92
N SER A 715 50.26 5.17 18.09
CA SER A 715 49.90 6.00 19.26
C SER A 715 48.37 6.02 19.40
N ALA A 716 47.86 5.62 20.56
CA ALA A 716 46.47 5.90 20.92
C ALA A 716 46.30 7.42 20.91
N LYS A 717 45.27 7.95 20.22
CA LYS A 717 44.85 9.34 20.47
C LYS A 717 44.58 9.46 21.96
N SER A 718 45.32 10.32 22.64
CA SER A 718 45.02 10.67 24.02
C SER A 718 43.68 11.41 24.01
N TYR A 719 42.70 10.85 24.72
CA TYR A 719 41.42 11.48 24.99
C TYR A 719 41.46 12.02 26.43
N ASP A 720 40.88 13.18 26.65
CA ASP A 720 40.86 13.83 27.96
C ASP A 720 39.76 13.26 28.86
N THR A 721 38.70 12.73 28.25
CA THR A 721 37.49 12.27 28.98
C THR A 721 37.11 10.82 28.69
N LEU A 722 37.80 10.16 27.75
CA LEU A 722 37.64 8.74 27.45
C LEU A 722 38.97 8.00 27.63
N SER A 723 38.90 6.70 27.87
CA SER A 723 40.02 5.78 27.62
C SER A 723 39.62 4.83 26.51
N VAL A 724 40.50 4.62 25.53
CA VAL A 724 40.26 3.71 24.40
C VAL A 724 41.40 2.71 24.30
N THR A 725 41.06 1.43 24.36
CA THR A 725 42.03 0.32 24.21
C THR A 725 41.55 -0.65 23.14
N LEU A 726 42.49 -1.34 22.51
CA LEU A 726 42.21 -2.40 21.53
C LEU A 726 43.00 -3.64 21.92
N HIS A 727 42.29 -4.74 22.16
CA HIS A 727 42.88 -6.04 22.49
C HIS A 727 42.06 -7.14 21.83
N ASP A 728 42.70 -8.09 21.15
CA ASP A 728 42.05 -9.21 20.45
C ASP A 728 40.85 -8.80 19.60
N HIS A 729 41.01 -7.75 18.79
CA HIS A 729 39.96 -7.16 17.94
C HIS A 729 38.77 -6.52 18.67
N ILE A 730 38.84 -6.38 20.00
CA ILE A 730 37.82 -5.75 20.84
C ILE A 730 38.29 -4.34 21.21
N ALA A 731 37.58 -3.32 20.74
CA ALA A 731 37.79 -1.96 21.20
C ALA A 731 37.01 -1.72 22.50
N THR A 732 37.68 -1.28 23.56
CA THR A 732 37.00 -0.88 24.81
C THR A 732 37.07 0.63 24.96
N ILE A 733 35.91 1.27 25.02
CA ILE A 733 35.72 2.71 25.18
C ILE A 733 35.17 2.93 26.58
N THR A 734 35.99 3.48 27.46
CA THR A 734 35.67 3.73 28.86
C THR A 734 35.40 5.22 29.07
N LEU A 735 34.21 5.58 29.58
CA LEU A 735 33.93 6.94 30.06
C LEU A 735 34.83 7.22 31.27
N ASN A 736 35.71 8.22 31.17
CA ASN A 736 36.82 8.42 32.10
C ASN A 736 36.80 9.82 32.73
N ARG A 737 35.73 10.13 33.46
CA ARG A 737 35.66 11.26 34.40
C ARG A 737 35.11 10.79 35.76
N PRO A 738 35.74 9.79 36.41
CA PRO A 738 35.17 9.14 37.59
C PRO A 738 34.91 10.13 38.75
N ASP A 739 35.77 11.13 38.92
CA ASP A 739 35.66 12.18 39.94
C ASP A 739 34.44 13.10 39.75
N LYS A 740 33.88 13.09 38.53
CA LYS A 740 32.68 13.84 38.13
C LYS A 740 31.53 12.89 37.78
N ALA A 741 31.54 11.66 38.29
CA ALA A 741 30.51 10.65 38.05
C ALA A 741 30.27 10.37 36.55
N ASN A 742 31.31 10.53 35.72
CA ASN A 742 31.24 10.44 34.26
C ASN A 742 30.16 11.35 33.63
N ALA A 743 29.87 12.51 34.25
CA ALA A 743 29.03 13.52 33.61
C ALA A 743 29.60 13.88 32.23
N MET A 744 28.75 14.00 31.22
CA MET A 744 29.16 14.20 29.83
C MET A 744 29.26 15.69 29.52
N ASN A 745 30.48 16.23 29.59
CA ASN A 745 30.80 17.59 29.12
C ASN A 745 31.03 17.59 27.59
N LEU A 746 31.13 18.78 26.99
CA LEU A 746 31.20 18.92 25.53
C LEU A 746 32.37 18.14 24.91
N ALA A 747 33.51 18.11 25.60
CA ALA A 747 34.67 17.30 25.21
C ALA A 747 34.28 15.81 25.07
N MET A 748 33.62 15.22 26.07
CA MET A 748 33.19 13.82 26.02
C MET A 748 32.23 13.53 24.86
N TRP A 749 31.28 14.42 24.56
CA TRP A 749 30.39 14.26 23.40
C TRP A 749 31.18 14.18 22.09
N HIS A 750 32.13 15.09 21.90
CA HIS A 750 32.99 15.11 20.70
C HIS A 750 33.96 13.94 20.65
N GLU A 751 34.53 13.54 21.79
CA GLU A 751 35.42 12.39 21.90
C GLU A 751 34.68 11.08 21.62
N LEU A 752 33.42 10.93 22.05
CA LEU A 752 32.59 9.76 21.72
C LEU A 752 32.39 9.65 20.20
N ARG A 753 32.07 10.76 19.54
CA ARG A 753 31.98 10.80 18.06
C ARG A 753 33.31 10.37 17.42
N GLN A 754 34.43 10.90 17.90
CA GLN A 754 35.75 10.58 17.36
C GLN A 754 36.13 9.11 17.59
N ALA A 755 35.89 8.60 18.79
CA ALA A 755 36.17 7.23 19.17
C ALA A 755 35.37 6.25 18.30
N PHE A 756 34.07 6.47 18.10
CA PHE A 756 33.25 5.56 17.28
C PHE A 756 33.49 5.69 15.78
N LYS A 757 33.93 6.87 15.28
CA LYS A 757 34.49 6.98 13.91
C LYS A 757 35.78 6.18 13.75
N TRP A 758 36.66 6.21 14.76
CA TRP A 758 37.87 5.39 14.78
C TRP A 758 37.55 3.90 14.86
N VAL A 759 36.59 3.49 15.70
CA VAL A 759 36.09 2.12 15.79
C VAL A 759 35.62 1.67 14.41
N ASP A 760 34.77 2.44 13.73
CA ASP A 760 34.25 2.07 12.41
C ASP A 760 35.37 1.91 11.37
N ALA A 761 36.33 2.84 11.33
CA ALA A 761 37.39 2.89 10.31
C ALA A 761 38.54 1.89 10.54
N THR A 762 38.82 1.50 11.78
CA THR A 762 40.01 0.68 12.11
C THR A 762 39.76 -0.79 11.80
N ALA A 763 40.30 -1.32 10.69
CA ALA A 763 40.02 -2.69 10.22
C ALA A 763 40.10 -3.77 11.33
N ASP A 764 41.14 -3.72 12.16
CA ASP A 764 41.42 -4.66 13.24
C ASP A 764 40.32 -4.72 14.34
N VAL A 765 39.50 -3.66 14.48
CA VAL A 765 38.38 -3.68 15.41
C VAL A 765 37.22 -4.49 14.81
N ARG A 766 36.67 -5.45 15.55
CA ARG A 766 35.51 -6.27 15.14
C ARG A 766 34.27 -6.02 15.98
N VAL A 767 34.44 -5.58 17.22
CA VAL A 767 33.37 -5.28 18.17
C VAL A 767 33.85 -4.20 19.15
N ALA A 768 32.93 -3.37 19.65
CA ALA A 768 33.22 -2.35 20.64
C ALA A 768 32.45 -2.61 21.95
N ILE A 769 33.10 -2.36 23.08
CA ILE A 769 32.51 -2.33 24.42
C ILE A 769 32.52 -0.89 24.91
N LEU A 770 31.37 -0.41 25.37
CA LEU A 770 31.21 0.87 26.06
C LEU A 770 31.02 0.60 27.55
N GLU A 771 31.91 1.14 28.39
CA GLU A 771 31.86 1.01 29.85
C GLU A 771 32.19 2.33 30.55
N GLY A 772 32.01 2.41 31.87
CA GLY A 772 32.36 3.59 32.67
C GLY A 772 33.47 3.30 33.68
N GLU A 773 34.28 4.31 33.99
CA GLU A 773 35.28 4.27 35.06
C GLU A 773 34.69 4.78 36.39
N GLY A 774 35.18 4.29 37.53
CA GLY A 774 34.71 4.74 38.85
C GLY A 774 33.35 4.16 39.27
N LYS A 775 32.62 4.88 40.14
CA LYS A 775 31.45 4.33 40.86
C LYS A 775 30.19 4.14 40.01
N LEU A 776 30.01 4.95 38.97
CA LEU A 776 28.79 4.98 38.15
C LEU A 776 29.17 4.83 36.68
N PHE A 777 28.26 4.32 35.87
CA PHE A 777 28.39 4.36 34.42
C PHE A 777 28.39 5.81 33.92
N THR A 778 27.31 6.57 34.15
CA THR A 778 27.28 8.03 33.95
C THR A 778 26.10 8.69 34.67
N SER A 779 26.31 9.89 35.22
CA SER A 779 25.26 10.77 35.74
C SER A 779 24.51 11.57 34.66
N GLY A 780 24.86 11.43 33.39
CA GLY A 780 24.20 12.11 32.27
C GLY A 780 24.91 13.38 31.84
N ILE A 781 24.16 14.36 31.32
CA ILE A 781 24.73 15.63 30.83
C ILE A 781 25.39 16.43 31.97
N ASP A 782 26.54 17.04 31.70
CA ASP A 782 27.21 17.91 32.66
C ASP A 782 26.43 19.23 32.82
N LEU A 783 25.87 19.48 34.01
CA LEU A 783 25.05 20.67 34.25
C LEU A 783 25.85 21.98 34.12
N GLN A 784 27.17 21.97 34.37
CA GLN A 784 28.00 23.16 34.16
C GLN A 784 28.16 23.48 32.67
N MET A 785 28.26 22.44 31.83
CA MET A 785 28.23 22.61 30.37
C MET A 785 26.90 23.22 29.95
N MET A 786 25.77 22.71 30.44
CA MET A 786 24.45 23.21 30.08
C MET A 786 24.25 24.68 30.47
N MET A 787 24.69 25.07 31.67
CA MET A 787 24.62 26.47 32.12
C MET A 787 25.51 27.41 31.29
N GLY A 788 26.65 26.92 30.78
CA GLY A 788 27.57 27.70 29.94
C GLY A 788 27.18 27.79 28.45
N MET A 789 26.15 27.07 28.00
CA MET A 789 25.75 27.09 26.59
C MET A 789 25.19 28.44 26.13
N GLY A 790 24.56 29.21 27.03
CA GLY A 790 23.93 30.50 26.71
C GLY A 790 24.89 31.48 26.03
N ASP A 791 26.11 31.59 26.57
CA ASP A 791 27.15 32.50 26.04
C ASP A 791 27.68 32.04 24.67
N GLN A 792 27.65 30.73 24.39
CA GLN A 792 28.17 30.16 23.14
C GLN A 792 27.21 30.32 21.96
N ILE A 793 25.91 30.34 22.23
CA ILE A 793 24.87 30.46 21.19
C ILE A 793 24.46 31.92 20.93
N GLN A 794 24.89 32.84 21.79
CA GLN A 794 24.40 34.22 21.81
C GLN A 794 24.65 34.94 20.49
N ASN A 795 23.62 35.62 20.03
CA ASN A 795 23.64 36.50 18.88
C ASN A 795 22.76 37.72 19.13
N ASP A 796 23.06 38.83 18.47
CA ASP A 796 22.27 40.07 18.56
C ASP A 796 20.81 39.87 18.09
N CYS A 797 20.55 38.84 17.27
CA CYS A 797 19.22 38.46 16.83
C CYS A 797 18.73 37.21 17.56
N GLU A 798 17.61 37.32 18.28
CA GLU A 798 17.01 36.22 19.03
C GLU A 798 16.72 34.99 18.16
N ALA A 799 16.24 35.17 16.93
CA ALA A 799 16.00 34.07 16.01
C ALA A 799 17.31 33.34 15.63
N ARG A 800 18.42 34.06 15.52
CA ARG A 800 19.75 33.47 15.24
C ARG A 800 20.31 32.76 16.46
N THR A 801 20.08 33.29 17.67
CA THR A 801 20.40 32.58 18.93
C THR A 801 19.69 31.23 19.01
N ARG A 802 18.39 31.19 18.65
CA ARG A 802 17.60 29.93 18.60
C ARG A 802 18.08 28.97 17.51
N GLU A 803 18.49 29.48 16.34
CA GLU A 803 19.09 28.65 15.29
C GLU A 803 20.45 28.09 15.72
N ASN A 804 21.31 28.89 16.37
CA ASN A 804 22.59 28.42 16.91
C ASN A 804 22.36 27.31 17.95
N LEU A 805 21.41 27.48 18.86
CA LEU A 805 21.03 26.44 19.83
C LEU A 805 20.56 25.16 19.12
N ARG A 806 19.72 25.29 18.09
CA ARG A 806 19.28 24.15 17.29
C ARG A 806 20.47 23.41 16.66
N GLN A 807 21.47 24.12 16.13
CA GLN A 807 22.67 23.50 15.57
C GLN A 807 23.50 22.77 16.64
N VAL A 808 23.63 23.32 17.85
CA VAL A 808 24.29 22.63 18.97
C VAL A 808 23.54 21.34 19.35
N ILE A 809 22.21 21.39 19.46
CA ILE A 809 21.40 20.19 19.75
C ILE A 809 21.59 19.12 18.68
N LEU A 810 21.57 19.50 17.39
CA LEU A 810 21.82 18.57 16.29
C LEU A 810 23.24 17.98 16.33
N ASP A 811 24.25 18.76 16.73
CA ASP A 811 25.63 18.28 16.92
C ASP A 811 25.72 17.25 18.06
N LEU A 812 25.05 17.49 19.18
CA LEU A 812 24.99 16.52 20.29
C LEU A 812 24.26 15.23 19.87
N GLN A 813 23.12 15.35 19.17
CA GLN A 813 22.39 14.20 18.61
C GLN A 813 23.28 13.38 17.66
N ASP A 814 24.01 14.03 16.75
CA ASP A 814 24.89 13.35 15.80
C ASP A 814 26.09 12.68 16.51
N SER A 815 26.57 13.28 17.60
CA SER A 815 27.66 12.73 18.40
C SER A 815 27.33 11.34 18.95
N LEU A 816 26.14 11.14 19.53
CA LEU A 816 25.72 9.80 19.99
C LEU A 816 25.25 8.89 18.86
N THR A 817 24.59 9.45 17.84
CA THR A 817 24.11 8.67 16.69
C THR A 817 25.28 8.00 15.93
N THR A 818 26.51 8.49 16.08
CA THR A 818 27.70 7.85 15.54
C THR A 818 27.92 6.42 16.08
N LEU A 819 27.47 6.12 17.30
CA LEU A 819 27.52 4.75 17.87
C LEU A 819 26.64 3.78 17.07
N GLU A 820 25.41 4.21 16.78
CA GLU A 820 24.42 3.44 16.01
C GLU A 820 24.86 3.27 14.55
N ARG A 821 25.44 4.32 13.95
CA ARG A 821 25.99 4.30 12.58
C ARG A 821 27.27 3.48 12.44
N CYS A 822 27.97 3.16 13.52
CA CYS A 822 29.16 2.32 13.47
C CYS A 822 28.79 0.95 12.92
N ARG A 823 29.47 0.48 11.86
CA ARG A 823 29.14 -0.81 11.21
C ARG A 823 29.47 -2.01 12.09
N LYS A 824 30.20 -1.81 13.19
CA LYS A 824 30.64 -2.85 14.13
C LYS A 824 29.69 -2.90 15.31
N PRO A 825 29.44 -4.09 15.90
CA PRO A 825 28.56 -4.19 17.06
C PRO A 825 29.10 -3.42 18.27
N VAL A 826 28.21 -2.79 19.02
CA VAL A 826 28.49 -2.00 20.22
C VAL A 826 27.73 -2.60 21.40
N LEU A 827 28.47 -3.02 22.42
CA LEU A 827 27.93 -3.61 23.66
C LEU A 827 28.10 -2.60 24.80
N ALA A 828 27.03 -2.28 25.52
CA ALA A 828 27.10 -1.44 26.71
C ALA A 828 27.18 -2.29 27.98
N ALA A 829 28.19 -2.06 28.82
CA ALA A 829 28.37 -2.66 30.14
C ALA A 829 28.11 -1.59 31.22
N ILE A 830 26.93 -1.67 31.85
CA ILE A 830 26.37 -0.60 32.69
C ILE A 830 26.41 -1.01 34.17
N HIS A 831 27.15 -0.28 35.01
CA HIS A 831 27.15 -0.45 36.46
C HIS A 831 26.75 0.84 37.18
N GLY A 832 26.26 0.73 38.42
CA GLY A 832 25.80 1.90 39.17
C GLY A 832 24.74 2.70 38.40
N ALA A 833 24.82 4.04 38.42
CA ALA A 833 23.80 4.87 37.79
C ALA A 833 24.04 5.13 36.29
N CYS A 834 22.96 5.09 35.52
CA CYS A 834 22.86 5.52 34.13
C CYS A 834 21.67 6.48 33.99
N ILE A 835 21.94 7.78 33.95
CA ILE A 835 20.91 8.82 34.14
C ILE A 835 20.88 9.77 32.93
N GLY A 836 19.68 10.15 32.50
CA GLY A 836 19.44 11.18 31.48
C GLY A 836 20.17 10.89 30.17
N GLY A 837 21.14 11.74 29.80
CA GLY A 837 22.04 11.51 28.67
C GLY A 837 22.72 10.13 28.64
N GLY A 838 22.88 9.47 29.79
CA GLY A 838 23.30 8.07 29.83
C GLY A 838 22.31 7.10 29.17
N ILE A 839 21.01 7.34 29.34
CA ILE A 839 19.95 6.60 28.64
C ILE A 839 20.01 6.87 27.14
N ASP A 840 20.22 8.12 26.71
CA ASP A 840 20.39 8.46 25.29
C ASP A 840 21.56 7.66 24.67
N LEU A 841 22.67 7.59 25.40
CA LEU A 841 23.88 6.88 25.00
C LEU A 841 23.64 5.37 24.86
N ILE A 842 23.08 4.70 25.88
CA ILE A 842 22.88 3.23 25.84
C ILE A 842 21.78 2.82 24.85
N CYS A 843 20.84 3.71 24.53
CA CYS A 843 19.84 3.47 23.48
C CYS A 843 20.48 3.38 22.08
N CYS A 844 21.70 3.89 21.90
CA CYS A 844 22.46 3.77 20.66
C CYS A 844 23.27 2.46 20.56
N ALA A 845 23.41 1.70 21.66
CA ALA A 845 24.13 0.43 21.67
C ALA A 845 23.27 -0.70 21.08
N ASP A 846 23.91 -1.69 20.45
CA ASP A 846 23.20 -2.85 19.87
C ASP A 846 22.72 -3.80 20.98
N MET A 847 23.51 -3.94 22.05
CA MET A 847 23.22 -4.81 23.19
C MET A 847 23.56 -4.11 24.50
N ARG A 848 22.75 -4.31 25.53
CA ARG A 848 22.91 -3.67 26.85
C ARG A 848 22.96 -4.72 27.94
N TYR A 849 23.94 -4.62 28.82
CA TYR A 849 24.13 -5.50 29.96
C TYR A 849 24.35 -4.65 31.20
N CYS A 850 23.91 -5.12 32.37
CA CYS A 850 24.15 -4.38 33.60
C CYS A 850 24.52 -5.25 34.78
N SER A 851 25.09 -4.64 35.82
CA SER A 851 25.29 -5.27 37.12
C SER A 851 24.04 -5.11 37.99
N ALA A 852 23.90 -5.96 39.01
CA ALA A 852 22.73 -5.99 39.89
C ALA A 852 22.51 -4.67 40.66
N ASP A 853 23.57 -3.89 40.89
CA ASP A 853 23.52 -2.56 41.51
C ASP A 853 23.17 -1.43 40.53
N ALA A 854 22.90 -1.74 39.26
CA ALA A 854 22.59 -0.73 38.25
C ALA A 854 21.22 -0.07 38.47
N SER A 855 21.14 1.23 38.20
CA SER A 855 19.91 2.02 38.24
C SER A 855 19.81 3.00 37.07
N PHE A 856 18.60 3.25 36.61
CA PHE A 856 18.31 3.98 35.39
C PHE A 856 17.26 5.07 35.63
N SER A 857 17.29 6.16 34.85
CA SER A 857 16.27 7.22 34.90
C SER A 857 16.33 8.13 33.67
N ILE A 858 15.17 8.40 33.05
CA ILE A 858 15.00 9.44 32.02
C ILE A 858 14.76 10.75 32.77
N LYS A 859 15.83 11.48 33.08
CA LYS A 859 15.80 12.52 34.13
C LYS A 859 15.40 13.92 33.61
N GLU A 860 15.32 14.09 32.30
CA GLU A 860 15.15 15.38 31.64
C GLU A 860 13.89 16.12 32.08
N ILE A 861 12.80 15.40 32.35
CA ILE A 861 11.52 16.01 32.76
C ILE A 861 11.64 16.77 34.09
N ASP A 862 12.46 16.26 35.03
CA ASP A 862 12.65 16.88 36.36
C ASP A 862 13.51 18.15 36.30
N ILE A 863 14.21 18.37 35.19
CA ILE A 863 14.95 19.61 34.93
C ILE A 863 14.21 20.54 33.95
N GLY A 864 12.93 20.25 33.67
CA GLY A 864 12.08 21.06 32.80
C GLY A 864 12.41 20.91 31.31
N MET A 865 13.04 19.80 30.91
CA MET A 865 13.51 19.56 29.55
C MET A 865 12.83 18.32 28.96
N THR A 866 12.53 18.38 27.65
CA THR A 866 12.15 17.17 26.91
C THR A 866 13.43 16.44 26.51
N ALA A 867 13.53 15.14 26.79
CA ALA A 867 14.68 14.34 26.32
C ALA A 867 14.77 14.40 24.79
N ASP A 868 15.86 14.99 24.28
CA ASP A 868 15.98 15.40 22.88
C ASP A 868 17.20 14.80 22.17
N VAL A 869 18.04 14.00 22.84
CA VAL A 869 19.26 13.43 22.25
C VAL A 869 19.07 12.00 21.71
N GLY A 870 17.86 11.46 21.84
CA GLY A 870 17.42 10.28 21.11
C GLY A 870 16.66 9.22 21.90
N THR A 871 16.57 9.35 23.23
CA THR A 871 15.84 8.41 24.09
C THR A 871 14.39 8.25 23.61
N LEU A 872 13.67 9.33 23.34
CA LEU A 872 12.26 9.27 22.94
C LEU A 872 12.05 8.69 21.53
N GLN A 873 13.09 8.68 20.70
CA GLN A 873 13.05 8.14 19.34
C GLN A 873 13.47 6.67 19.30
N ARG A 874 14.41 6.25 20.16
CA ARG A 874 15.00 4.90 20.17
C ARG A 874 14.37 3.97 21.20
N LEU A 875 14.11 4.45 22.41
CA LEU A 875 13.64 3.63 23.52
C LEU A 875 12.29 2.91 23.24
N PRO A 876 11.30 3.51 22.54
CA PRO A 876 10.07 2.80 22.15
C PRO A 876 10.27 1.62 21.19
N LYS A 877 11.46 1.52 20.57
CA LYS A 877 11.85 0.37 19.73
C LYS A 877 12.55 -0.71 20.53
N LEU A 878 12.95 -0.43 21.77
CA LEU A 878 13.67 -1.33 22.66
C LEU A 878 12.77 -1.92 23.75
N ILE A 879 11.81 -1.12 24.23
CA ILE A 879 10.84 -1.51 25.27
C ILE A 879 9.42 -1.09 24.85
N GLY A 880 8.39 -1.57 25.54
CA GLY A 880 6.99 -1.22 25.24
C GLY A 880 6.68 0.28 25.43
N GLU A 881 5.94 0.87 24.49
CA GLU A 881 5.66 2.32 24.46
C GLU A 881 4.99 2.85 25.74
N GLY A 882 4.07 2.07 26.34
CA GLY A 882 3.42 2.43 27.61
C GLY A 882 4.43 2.64 28.74
N MET A 883 5.44 1.77 28.83
CA MET A 883 6.51 1.89 29.83
C MET A 883 7.41 3.09 29.55
N VAL A 884 7.73 3.36 28.27
CA VAL A 884 8.50 4.57 27.90
C VAL A 884 7.81 5.83 28.38
N ARG A 885 6.49 5.93 28.16
CA ARG A 885 5.69 7.09 28.60
C ARG A 885 5.73 7.26 30.11
N GLU A 886 5.55 6.18 30.87
CA GLU A 886 5.63 6.24 32.33
C GLU A 886 7.00 6.73 32.80
N LEU A 887 8.09 6.13 32.31
CA LEU A 887 9.45 6.50 32.70
C LEU A 887 9.79 7.94 32.30
N ALA A 888 9.38 8.37 31.10
CA ALA A 888 9.65 9.72 30.60
C ALA A 888 8.81 10.81 31.29
N TYR A 889 7.56 10.50 31.69
CA TYR A 889 6.68 11.47 32.36
C TYR A 889 6.99 11.61 33.84
N THR A 890 7.44 10.54 34.48
CA THR A 890 7.66 10.51 35.93
C THR A 890 9.10 10.84 36.32
N GLY A 891 10.05 10.68 35.40
CA GLY A 891 11.48 10.78 35.70
C GLY A 891 11.97 9.76 36.74
N ARG A 892 11.14 8.76 37.09
CA ARG A 892 11.41 7.87 38.21
C ARG A 892 12.65 7.02 37.96
N LYS A 893 13.28 6.61 39.06
CA LYS A 893 14.34 5.60 38.99
C LYS A 893 13.74 4.21 38.86
N PHE A 894 14.43 3.35 38.12
CA PHE A 894 14.15 1.93 38.03
C PHE A 894 15.46 1.14 38.13
N ASP A 895 15.38 -0.08 38.64
CA ASP A 895 16.54 -0.91 38.95
C ASP A 895 16.87 -1.92 37.84
N ALA A 896 17.94 -2.70 38.04
CA ALA A 896 18.38 -3.72 37.10
C ALA A 896 17.32 -4.82 36.84
N ALA A 897 16.53 -5.19 37.85
CA ALA A 897 15.51 -6.23 37.71
C ALA A 897 14.35 -5.73 36.83
N GLU A 898 13.90 -4.49 37.06
CA GLU A 898 12.88 -3.86 36.24
C GLU A 898 13.38 -3.63 34.80
N ALA A 899 14.62 -3.17 34.65
CA ALA A 899 15.26 -2.98 33.34
C ALA A 899 15.33 -4.29 32.53
N LEU A 900 15.55 -5.43 33.20
CA LEU A 900 15.52 -6.76 32.58
C LEU A 900 14.08 -7.15 32.20
N GLN A 901 13.12 -6.93 33.09
CA GLN A 901 11.70 -7.24 32.87
C GLN A 901 11.13 -6.52 31.65
N MET A 902 11.52 -5.25 31.43
CA MET A 902 11.11 -4.46 30.27
C MET A 902 11.98 -4.65 29.03
N THR A 903 12.93 -5.59 29.06
CA THR A 903 13.90 -5.89 27.99
C THR A 903 14.79 -4.71 27.59
N LEU A 904 15.00 -3.74 28.47
CA LEU A 904 15.99 -2.68 28.25
C LEU A 904 17.39 -3.27 28.25
N VAL A 905 17.68 -4.19 29.17
CA VAL A 905 18.95 -4.93 29.24
C VAL A 905 18.73 -6.40 28.88
N ASN A 906 19.74 -6.99 28.23
CA ASN A 906 19.75 -8.38 27.80
C ASN A 906 20.06 -9.36 28.96
N ARG A 907 20.86 -8.94 29.94
CA ARG A 907 21.23 -9.74 31.12
C ARG A 907 21.69 -8.85 32.27
N VAL A 908 21.40 -9.29 33.49
CA VAL A 908 21.93 -8.74 34.74
C VAL A 908 23.01 -9.67 35.29
N PHE A 909 24.14 -9.11 35.72
CA PHE A 909 25.25 -9.82 36.35
C PHE A 909 25.37 -9.44 37.83
N ASP A 910 25.83 -10.37 38.67
CA ASP A 910 25.83 -10.19 40.13
C ASP A 910 26.73 -9.04 40.61
N SER A 911 27.78 -8.70 39.86
CA SER A 911 28.72 -7.65 40.19
C SER A 911 29.28 -6.96 38.94
N ARG A 912 29.91 -5.79 39.12
CA ARG A 912 30.62 -5.09 38.03
C ARG A 912 31.71 -5.97 37.40
N GLU A 913 32.47 -6.71 38.20
CA GLU A 913 33.51 -7.61 37.69
C GLU A 913 32.90 -8.74 36.84
N ALA A 914 31.82 -9.34 37.32
CA ALA A 914 31.09 -10.38 36.57
C ALA A 914 30.51 -9.82 35.25
N LEU A 915 29.98 -8.59 35.28
CA LEU A 915 29.52 -7.88 34.09
C LEU A 915 30.65 -7.67 33.08
N GLN A 916 31.79 -7.13 33.50
CA GLN A 916 32.93 -6.86 32.62
C GLN A 916 33.46 -8.15 31.99
N ASN A 917 33.62 -9.21 32.78
CA ASN A 917 34.07 -10.51 32.29
C ASN A 917 33.06 -11.11 31.29
N GLY A 918 31.77 -11.10 31.63
CA GLY A 918 30.73 -11.66 30.76
C GLY A 918 30.54 -10.91 29.45
N VAL A 919 30.63 -9.58 29.46
CA VAL A 919 30.56 -8.76 28.24
C VAL A 919 31.79 -8.95 27.36
N ARG A 920 32.99 -9.06 27.96
CA ARG A 920 34.24 -9.37 27.23
C ARG A 920 34.21 -10.75 26.58
N GLU A 921 33.68 -11.76 27.28
CA GLU A 921 33.49 -13.10 26.72
C GLU A 921 32.53 -13.07 25.51
N LEU A 922 31.42 -12.35 25.63
CA LEU A 922 30.48 -12.19 24.52
C LEU A 922 31.12 -11.44 23.34
N ALA A 923 31.86 -10.36 23.60
CA ALA A 923 32.59 -9.62 22.58
C ALA A 923 33.61 -10.52 21.86
N ALA A 924 34.38 -11.34 22.60
CA ALA A 924 35.31 -12.29 22.01
C ALA A 924 34.59 -13.31 21.10
N SER A 925 33.41 -13.78 21.51
CA SER A 925 32.60 -14.69 20.68
C SER A 925 32.14 -14.06 19.37
N ILE A 926 31.83 -12.75 19.37
CA ILE A 926 31.45 -11.97 18.19
C ILE A 926 32.68 -11.71 17.31
N ALA A 927 33.80 -11.32 17.90
CA ALA A 927 35.06 -11.04 17.20
C ALA A 927 35.63 -12.28 16.47
N ALA A 928 35.30 -13.48 16.94
CA ALA A 928 35.66 -14.74 16.30
C ALA A 928 34.82 -15.09 15.05
N LYS A 929 33.77 -14.32 14.72
CA LYS A 929 32.92 -14.52 13.52
C LYS A 929 33.45 -13.70 12.33
N SER A 930 32.91 -13.98 11.14
CA SER A 930 33.22 -13.18 9.95
C SER A 930 32.81 -11.72 10.19
N PRO A 931 33.76 -10.76 10.14
CA PRO A 931 33.45 -9.35 10.40
C PRO A 931 32.46 -8.81 9.36
N LEU A 932 32.58 -9.31 8.14
CA LEU A 932 31.74 -9.03 7.00
C LEU A 932 30.29 -9.51 7.20
N SER A 933 30.10 -10.72 7.71
CA SER A 933 28.77 -11.24 8.08
C SER A 933 28.16 -10.47 9.25
N ILE A 934 28.94 -10.16 10.29
CA ILE A 934 28.46 -9.41 11.45
C ILE A 934 28.01 -8.00 11.06
N ARG A 935 28.79 -7.28 10.23
CA ARG A 935 28.40 -5.97 9.68
C ARG A 935 27.08 -6.06 8.92
N GLY A 936 26.93 -7.09 8.08
CA GLY A 936 25.68 -7.34 7.35
C GLY A 936 24.49 -7.60 8.26
N VAL A 937 24.65 -8.41 9.32
CA VAL A 937 23.57 -8.68 10.29
C VAL A 937 23.13 -7.39 10.98
N LYS A 938 24.08 -6.58 11.46
CA LYS A 938 23.77 -5.28 12.09
C LYS A 938 23.03 -4.36 11.11
N GLU A 939 23.55 -4.18 9.90
CA GLU A 939 22.95 -3.33 8.87
C GLU A 939 21.50 -3.74 8.56
N MET A 940 21.25 -5.05 8.38
CA MET A 940 19.92 -5.53 8.04
C MET A 940 18.91 -5.37 9.19
N ILE A 941 19.32 -5.58 10.44
CA ILE A 941 18.45 -5.37 11.61
C ILE A 941 18.12 -3.89 11.76
N THR A 942 19.12 -3.02 11.66
CA THR A 942 18.93 -1.56 11.75
C THR A 942 18.05 -1.04 10.62
N TYR A 943 18.28 -1.48 9.38
CA TYR A 943 17.45 -1.10 8.24
C TYR A 943 16.00 -1.56 8.40
N ALA A 944 15.78 -2.82 8.79
CA ALA A 944 14.45 -3.40 8.95
C ALA A 944 13.61 -2.72 10.04
N ARG A 945 14.24 -2.09 11.04
CA ARG A 945 13.53 -1.36 12.12
C ARG A 945 12.59 -0.27 11.58
N ASP A 946 13.02 0.41 10.51
CA ASP A 946 12.35 1.60 9.97
C ASP A 946 11.81 1.39 8.53
N HIS A 947 11.83 0.14 8.03
CA HIS A 947 11.40 -0.24 6.68
C HIS A 947 10.46 -1.44 6.69
N THR A 948 9.79 -1.69 5.55
CA THR A 948 8.90 -2.87 5.45
C THR A 948 9.69 -4.16 5.33
N VAL A 949 9.05 -5.29 5.64
CA VAL A 949 9.65 -6.63 5.45
C VAL A 949 10.11 -6.84 4.01
N ALA A 950 9.36 -6.33 3.01
CA ALA A 950 9.74 -6.46 1.61
C ALA A 950 11.01 -5.66 1.28
N ASP A 951 11.14 -4.43 1.80
CA ASP A 951 12.33 -3.60 1.59
C ASP A 951 13.56 -4.25 2.26
N GLY A 952 13.42 -4.73 3.50
CA GLY A 952 14.48 -5.44 4.21
C GLY A 952 14.92 -6.73 3.51
N LEU A 953 13.96 -7.51 2.99
CA LEU A 953 14.26 -8.73 2.22
C LEU A 953 14.98 -8.43 0.90
N ASN A 954 14.60 -7.37 0.20
CA ASN A 954 15.29 -6.95 -1.02
C ASN A 954 16.71 -6.43 -0.73
N TYR A 955 16.88 -5.69 0.36
CA TYR A 955 18.20 -5.17 0.75
C TYR A 955 19.15 -6.30 1.14
N VAL A 956 18.70 -7.26 1.96
CA VAL A 956 19.54 -8.42 2.34
C VAL A 956 19.83 -9.32 1.15
N ALA A 957 18.92 -9.44 0.17
CA ALA A 957 19.18 -10.16 -1.06
C ALA A 957 20.33 -9.51 -1.86
N THR A 958 20.34 -8.18 -1.95
CA THR A 958 21.44 -7.42 -2.58
C THR A 958 22.76 -7.62 -1.83
N TRP A 959 22.73 -7.50 -0.50
CA TRP A 959 23.91 -7.69 0.35
C TRP A 959 24.48 -9.11 0.20
N ASN A 960 23.64 -10.14 0.29
CA ASN A 960 24.05 -11.54 0.14
C ASN A 960 24.51 -11.87 -1.27
N ALA A 961 23.93 -11.27 -2.31
CA ALA A 961 24.41 -11.46 -3.68
C ALA A 961 25.86 -10.97 -3.85
N ALA A 962 26.26 -9.91 -3.15
CA ALA A 962 27.65 -9.45 -3.13
C ALA A 962 28.55 -10.30 -2.22
N MET A 963 28.01 -10.84 -1.12
CA MET A 963 28.80 -11.40 -0.02
C MET A 963 28.94 -12.92 -0.02
N LEU A 964 27.98 -13.67 -0.58
CA LEU A 964 28.00 -15.14 -0.60
C LEU A 964 29.15 -15.71 -1.42
N LEU A 965 29.76 -14.89 -2.30
CA LEU A 965 30.94 -15.26 -3.08
C LEU A 965 32.27 -14.89 -2.40
N SER A 966 32.24 -14.49 -1.12
CA SER A 966 33.43 -14.08 -0.39
C SER A 966 34.29 -15.25 0.11
N ASN A 967 35.58 -14.99 0.28
CA ASN A 967 36.54 -15.95 0.86
C ASN A 967 36.18 -16.32 2.32
N ASP A 968 35.45 -15.47 3.04
CA ASP A 968 35.00 -15.74 4.41
C ASP A 968 34.07 -16.97 4.46
N LEU A 969 33.17 -17.12 3.48
CA LEU A 969 32.30 -18.30 3.42
C LEU A 969 33.11 -19.58 3.20
N GLN A 970 34.09 -19.53 2.29
CA GLN A 970 34.99 -20.65 2.01
C GLN A 970 35.84 -21.01 3.25
N GLU A 971 36.42 -20.03 3.91
CA GLU A 971 37.21 -20.22 5.13
C GLU A 971 36.37 -20.84 6.26
N ALA A 972 35.15 -20.34 6.47
CA ALA A 972 34.24 -20.91 7.45
C ALA A 972 33.93 -22.38 7.15
N MET A 973 33.67 -22.73 5.88
CA MET A 973 33.44 -24.12 5.46
C MET A 973 34.67 -25.00 5.65
N MET A 974 35.86 -24.55 5.22
CA MET A 974 37.11 -25.29 5.33
C MET A 974 37.54 -25.50 6.78
N ALA A 975 37.39 -24.48 7.63
CA ALA A 975 37.70 -24.56 9.05
C ALA A 975 36.80 -25.58 9.77
N ASN A 976 35.49 -25.57 9.45
CA ASN A 976 34.54 -26.54 9.99
C ASN A 976 34.85 -27.97 9.56
N MET A 977 35.15 -28.19 8.27
CA MET A 977 35.59 -29.49 7.75
C MET A 977 36.90 -29.97 8.42
N GLY A 978 37.83 -29.04 8.67
CA GLY A 978 39.12 -29.31 9.31
C GLY A 978 39.09 -29.32 10.84
N LYS A 979 37.93 -29.15 11.48
CA LYS A 979 37.77 -29.03 12.95
C LYS A 979 38.72 -28.03 13.61
N ARG A 980 38.97 -26.90 12.94
CA ARG A 980 39.79 -25.79 13.45
C ARG A 980 38.94 -24.52 13.55
N ALA A 981 39.40 -23.54 14.34
CA ALA A 981 38.78 -22.22 14.33
C ALA A 981 39.00 -21.52 12.97
N PRO A 982 37.97 -20.86 12.40
CA PRO A 982 38.13 -20.07 11.18
C PRO A 982 38.96 -18.81 11.46
N LYS A 983 39.77 -18.41 10.48
CA LYS A 983 40.58 -17.19 10.51
C LYS A 983 40.14 -16.24 9.40
N PHE A 984 39.29 -15.29 9.77
CA PHE A 984 38.79 -14.26 8.85
C PHE A 984 39.79 -13.11 8.71
N LYS A 985 39.86 -12.51 7.51
CA LYS A 985 40.61 -11.27 7.26
C LYS A 985 39.80 -10.06 7.73
N ASP A 986 40.50 -8.99 8.08
CA ASP A 986 39.90 -7.74 8.59
C ASP A 986 39.36 -6.82 7.49
#